data_AF-A0AA91QWA3-F1
#
_entry.id   AF-A0AA91QWA3-F1
#
_cell.length_a   1.000
_cell.length_b   1.000
_cell.length_c   1.000
_cell.angle_alpha   90.00
_cell.angle_beta   90.00
_cell.angle_gamma   90.00
#
_symmetry.space_group_name_H-M   'P 1'
#
loop_
_entity.id
_entity.type
_entity.pdbx_description
1 polymer ?
#
loop_
_entity_poly.entity_id
_entity_poly.type
_entity_poly.pdbx_seq_one_letter_code
_entity_poly.pdbx_strand_id
1 'polypeptide(L)'
;MLSGSVIFASAFAYLLLLFAVASYGDRRARRKSTAVKGRPLVYALSLAIYCTSWTYFGGIGLAAERGLEFTGIYIGPILMFTLGMPLIRKIIRLAKTEKLTSVADFIAARHGKNPAVAAIVALISLVGAVPYIALQLKAISSSVAAMINTSDYGIGAGQSFIDLPLLVTLFLACFAIVFGTRHTDATEHQDGLILAIAMESVVKLVALVTAGLYIVFVIFDGPMHLWTLAQQSPAVEQALHYETPIARWILLIVTSAFAIIMLPRQFHVTVVENRTEGELRTAGILFPLYLVAINLFVLPIAIAGILTFSGSGDADLYLLTLPLANGLPLLTLITFIGGFSAATAMVIVASVALSIMISNDIVMPVFLRRNLGQRGGMQENLAGTLLNIRRTAIFVVLLLGYAYYRSADISAGLASLGLLSFVAISQMAPSLLGGLVWRQANARGAICGMVSGFFVWAYLLFLPSLGGPDNSHVATTVLSFLLPFTDVFSGPDADPLVNATALSLLVNLTMYVLASLTRAPKPLERFQAGVFITRRSRSERAFRGRKTKVTVRDLKATIARYMGDERMQRSFHTYERQSGRWLDDNAPADMALVHFSEQLLGSAIGSSSARLVFSLVLQRVDDTSSDTAWLLDQASEALQYNQDMLQTALSQMDQGIAVFDNANNLIIWNRRFRQLLDLPEAAGQVGFPLADIVAILTKRGDIRKEDEKRLIANFLTLDKPFLLELGNGQQIIEVRTNAMPDKGIVTTYTDITQRVAADMALKQANETLELRVAERTGELTRVNHELAEARAAAEEANIGKTRFFAAAGHDILQPLNAARLYSSSLVERLGESDNSTLVENIDSSLESVEAILGAVLDISRLDTGAMKARLQSVPLNDLLRRVETDFAPMARAKDLELVVMPTSLVVRTDPNLLRRVVQNLVSNAVKYTLRGKVLVGVRRRGKMATIEVLDSGIGIPSSKFRTVFKEFARLDEGARTASGLGLGLSIVDRISRVLNHPVSLQSKPGKGTGFKVTVPLDPTAGERVTVGPVPTTKASEALNGLRVLCIDNEPRIIEGMRVLLSGWGCIVTTAESLVACTQMSASAQERPHAIIADYHLDDGTGIEAIARIRALFSENIPALLVTADRSPEVRGAAERDGVGLQNKPVRPAAMRAWLTQLSTAAKAAAE
;
A
#
# COMPACT_ATOMS: atom_id res chain seq x y z
N MET A 1 -17.60 17.34 -46.55
CA MET A 1 -17.50 17.90 -45.18
C MET A 1 -18.64 17.35 -44.34
N LEU A 2 -18.40 17.07 -43.05
CA LEU A 2 -19.42 16.62 -42.11
C LEU A 2 -20.08 17.84 -41.42
N SER A 3 -21.35 17.75 -41.05
CA SER A 3 -22.00 18.83 -40.29
C SER A 3 -21.37 18.97 -38.90
N GLY A 4 -21.07 20.20 -38.47
CA GLY A 4 -20.47 20.49 -37.16
C GLY A 4 -21.26 19.92 -35.96
N SER A 5 -22.59 19.90 -36.08
CA SER A 5 -23.49 19.30 -35.08
C SER A 5 -23.24 17.81 -34.86
N VAL A 6 -23.03 17.03 -35.94
CA VAL A 6 -22.74 15.58 -35.86
C VAL A 6 -21.40 15.33 -35.19
N ILE A 7 -20.39 16.15 -35.48
CA ILE A 7 -19.04 16.02 -34.89
C ILE A 7 -19.09 16.28 -33.39
N PHE A 8 -19.73 17.40 -33.00
CA PHE A 8 -19.88 17.76 -31.60
C PHE A 8 -20.72 16.74 -30.82
N ALA A 9 -21.86 16.31 -31.39
CA ALA A 9 -22.73 15.30 -30.77
C ALA A 9 -21.98 13.96 -30.60
N SER A 10 -21.18 13.55 -31.58
CA SER A 10 -20.38 12.32 -31.50
C SER A 10 -19.29 12.41 -30.42
N ALA A 11 -18.56 13.53 -30.36
CA ALA A 11 -17.54 13.76 -29.33
C ALA A 11 -18.14 13.80 -27.91
N PHE A 12 -19.29 14.46 -27.76
CA PHE A 12 -20.01 14.53 -26.49
C PHE A 12 -20.56 13.16 -26.05
N ALA A 13 -21.20 12.43 -26.98
CA ALA A 13 -21.69 11.08 -26.72
C ALA A 13 -20.55 10.12 -26.34
N TYR A 14 -19.39 10.27 -26.97
CA TYR A 14 -18.19 9.49 -26.64
C TYR A 14 -17.72 9.75 -25.20
N LEU A 15 -17.65 11.01 -24.77
CA LEU A 15 -17.26 11.33 -23.38
C LEU A 15 -18.29 10.83 -22.36
N LEU A 16 -19.59 10.93 -22.66
CA LEU A 16 -20.63 10.34 -21.81
C LEU A 16 -20.49 8.81 -21.70
N LEU A 17 -20.14 8.14 -22.79
CA LEU A 17 -19.88 6.70 -22.79
C LEU A 17 -18.69 6.36 -21.88
N LEU A 18 -17.60 7.12 -21.94
CA LEU A 18 -16.46 6.94 -21.03
C LEU A 18 -16.83 7.13 -19.57
N PHE A 19 -17.65 8.14 -19.27
CA PHE A 19 -18.17 8.35 -17.92
C PHE A 19 -19.06 7.19 -17.46
N ALA A 20 -19.92 6.67 -18.33
CA ALA A 20 -20.77 5.52 -18.04
C ALA A 20 -19.93 4.26 -17.73
N VAL A 21 -18.87 4.01 -18.52
CA VAL A 21 -17.91 2.91 -18.29
C VAL A 21 -17.20 3.06 -16.95
N ALA A 22 -16.72 4.27 -16.63
CA ALA A 22 -16.07 4.54 -15.35
C ALA A 22 -17.00 4.32 -14.15
N SER A 23 -18.20 4.89 -14.20
CA SER A 23 -19.24 4.72 -13.18
C SER A 23 -19.63 3.25 -12.99
N TYR A 24 -19.70 2.50 -14.09
CA TYR A 24 -19.94 1.05 -14.05
C TYR A 24 -18.79 0.29 -13.36
N GLY A 25 -17.53 0.63 -13.69
CA GLY A 25 -16.34 0.07 -13.05
C GLY A 25 -16.33 0.25 -11.54
N ASP A 26 -16.58 1.48 -11.07
CA ASP A 26 -16.64 1.81 -9.65
C ASP A 26 -17.76 1.06 -8.91
N ARG A 27 -18.98 1.01 -9.48
CA ARG A 27 -20.11 0.29 -8.87
C ARG A 27 -19.84 -1.21 -8.76
N ARG A 28 -19.19 -1.80 -9.77
CA ARG A 28 -18.87 -3.23 -9.81
C ARG A 28 -17.78 -3.60 -8.80
N ALA A 29 -16.78 -2.75 -8.63
CA ALA A 29 -15.71 -2.93 -7.64
C ALA A 29 -16.27 -2.93 -6.20
N ARG A 30 -17.20 -2.01 -5.88
CA ARG A 30 -17.85 -1.95 -4.55
C ARG A 30 -18.69 -3.18 -4.20
N ARG A 31 -19.34 -3.82 -5.19
CA ARG A 31 -20.25 -4.97 -4.98
C ARG A 31 -19.55 -6.33 -4.90
N LYS A 32 -18.32 -6.49 -5.37
CA LYS A 32 -17.60 -7.77 -5.36
C LYS A 32 -16.19 -7.60 -4.81
N SER A 33 -16.00 -7.97 -3.54
CA SER A 33 -14.70 -8.03 -2.85
C SER A 33 -13.69 -9.04 -3.47
N THR A 34 -14.10 -9.85 -4.44
CA THR A 34 -13.24 -10.84 -5.12
C THR A 34 -12.56 -10.33 -6.39
N ALA A 35 -11.26 -10.62 -6.54
CA ALA A 35 -10.45 -10.35 -7.73
C ALA A 35 -11.14 -10.75 -9.05
N VAL A 36 -11.44 -9.74 -9.88
CA VAL A 36 -12.12 -9.89 -11.17
C VAL A 36 -11.20 -10.62 -12.15
N LYS A 37 -11.67 -11.74 -12.71
CA LYS A 37 -10.96 -12.62 -13.68
C LYS A 37 -10.43 -11.93 -14.96
N GLY A 38 -10.66 -10.64 -15.18
CA GLY A 38 -10.18 -9.86 -16.33
C GLY A 38 -9.30 -8.66 -15.98
N ARG A 39 -9.05 -8.38 -14.70
CA ARG A 39 -8.29 -7.18 -14.28
C ARG A 39 -6.87 -7.12 -14.86
N PRO A 40 -6.08 -8.22 -14.96
CA PRO A 40 -4.76 -8.19 -15.59
C PRO A 40 -4.76 -7.69 -17.03
N LEU A 41 -5.79 -8.04 -17.81
CA LEU A 41 -5.96 -7.57 -19.18
C LEU A 41 -6.29 -6.08 -19.20
N VAL A 42 -7.26 -5.65 -18.39
CA VAL A 42 -7.68 -4.24 -18.28
C VAL A 42 -6.50 -3.37 -17.85
N TYR A 43 -5.74 -3.79 -16.85
CA TYR A 43 -4.53 -3.10 -16.41
C TYR A 43 -3.49 -2.98 -17.54
N ALA A 44 -3.20 -4.07 -18.25
CA ALA A 44 -2.24 -4.06 -19.34
C ALA A 44 -2.67 -3.14 -20.50
N LEU A 45 -3.96 -3.09 -20.82
CA LEU A 45 -4.52 -2.13 -21.79
C LEU A 45 -4.50 -0.70 -21.25
N SER A 46 -4.67 -0.48 -19.94
CA SER A 46 -4.63 0.89 -19.39
C SER A 46 -3.26 1.56 -19.50
N LEU A 47 -2.17 0.78 -19.58
CA LEU A 47 -0.82 1.29 -19.85
C LEU A 47 -0.69 1.92 -21.25
N ALA A 48 -1.57 1.54 -22.18
CA ALA A 48 -1.64 2.14 -23.52
C ALA A 48 -2.14 3.60 -23.52
N ILE A 49 -2.41 4.20 -22.36
CA ILE A 49 -2.45 5.66 -22.22
C ILE A 49 -1.12 6.34 -22.59
N TYR A 50 -0.04 5.58 -22.74
CA TYR A 50 1.19 6.04 -23.38
C TYR A 50 0.96 6.48 -24.84
N CYS A 51 0.05 5.82 -25.56
CA CYS A 51 -0.34 6.17 -26.92
C CYS A 51 -1.37 7.30 -26.91
N THR A 52 -0.88 8.52 -27.13
CA THR A 52 -1.65 9.77 -27.09
C THR A 52 -1.92 10.28 -28.51
N SER A 53 -2.43 11.53 -28.66
CA SER A 53 -2.54 12.16 -29.97
C SER A 53 -1.22 12.20 -30.73
N TRP A 54 -0.09 12.13 -30.02
CA TRP A 54 1.22 11.96 -30.62
C TRP A 54 1.32 10.70 -31.46
N THR A 55 0.96 9.54 -30.91
CA THR A 55 1.01 8.28 -31.65
C THR A 55 0.03 8.27 -32.81
N TYR A 56 -1.13 8.89 -32.59
CA TYR A 56 -2.24 8.83 -33.51
C TYR A 56 -2.09 9.80 -34.71
N PHE A 57 -1.51 10.98 -34.50
CA PHE A 57 -1.29 12.02 -35.51
C PHE A 57 0.20 12.31 -35.72
N GLY A 58 0.89 12.75 -34.66
CA GLY A 58 2.30 13.19 -34.74
C GLY A 58 3.29 12.12 -35.21
N GLY A 59 3.02 10.84 -34.96
CA GLY A 59 3.86 9.72 -35.43
C GLY A 59 3.77 9.53 -36.94
N ILE A 60 2.62 9.85 -37.54
CA ILE A 60 2.39 9.80 -38.98
C ILE A 60 3.09 11.00 -39.65
N GLY A 61 2.97 12.20 -39.07
CA GLY A 61 3.71 13.36 -39.57
C GLY A 61 5.22 13.16 -39.49
N LEU A 62 5.74 12.67 -38.36
CA LEU A 62 7.16 12.36 -38.22
C LEU A 62 7.62 11.25 -39.18
N ALA A 63 6.78 10.25 -39.46
CA ALA A 63 7.09 9.22 -40.44
C ALA A 63 7.08 9.76 -41.88
N ALA A 64 6.23 10.74 -42.17
CA ALA A 64 6.18 11.40 -43.46
C ALA A 64 7.41 12.29 -43.71
N GLU A 65 8.01 12.85 -42.66
CA GLU A 65 9.21 13.69 -42.77
C GLU A 65 10.53 12.90 -42.63
N ARG A 66 10.57 11.90 -41.74
CA ARG A 66 11.81 11.25 -41.27
C ARG A 66 11.73 9.72 -41.19
N GLY A 67 10.81 9.11 -41.94
CA GLY A 67 10.73 7.66 -42.13
C GLY A 67 10.53 6.89 -40.82
N LEU A 68 11.55 6.13 -40.39
CA LEU A 68 11.44 5.22 -39.23
C LEU A 68 11.76 5.86 -37.87
N GLU A 69 12.13 7.15 -37.83
CA GLU A 69 12.54 7.86 -36.60
C GLU A 69 11.50 7.74 -35.47
N PHE A 70 10.20 7.79 -35.81
CA PHE A 70 9.11 7.70 -34.84
C PHE A 70 9.13 6.42 -33.99
N THR A 71 9.70 5.33 -34.51
CA THR A 71 9.74 4.04 -33.81
C THR A 71 10.61 4.08 -32.55
N GLY A 72 11.61 4.98 -32.49
CA GLY A 72 12.50 5.15 -31.34
C GLY A 72 11.76 5.46 -30.04
N ILE A 73 10.62 6.17 -30.13
CA ILE A 73 9.76 6.52 -28.99
C ILE A 73 9.03 5.30 -28.42
N TYR A 74 8.84 4.22 -29.19
CA TYR A 74 8.15 3.01 -28.74
C TYR A 74 9.12 1.90 -28.32
N ILE A 75 10.33 1.88 -28.89
CA ILE A 75 11.37 0.92 -28.52
C ILE A 75 11.76 1.07 -27.04
N GLY A 76 11.90 2.30 -26.52
CA GLY A 76 12.22 2.52 -25.09
C GLY A 76 11.22 1.85 -24.13
N PRO A 77 9.91 2.12 -24.24
CA PRO A 77 8.87 1.43 -23.47
C PRO A 77 8.87 -0.09 -23.65
N ILE A 78 9.07 -0.60 -24.86
CA ILE A 78 9.17 -2.05 -25.13
C ILE A 78 10.35 -2.64 -24.35
N LEU A 79 11.53 -2.02 -24.40
CA LEU A 79 12.71 -2.46 -23.65
C LEU A 79 12.46 -2.39 -22.14
N MET A 80 11.76 -1.37 -21.65
CA MET A 80 11.44 -1.25 -20.22
C MET A 80 10.51 -2.35 -19.72
N PHE A 81 9.49 -2.75 -20.49
CA PHE A 81 8.56 -3.82 -20.10
C PHE A 81 9.06 -5.23 -20.41
N THR A 82 10.13 -5.36 -21.19
CA THR A 82 10.80 -6.63 -21.47
C THR A 82 12.07 -6.80 -20.61
N LEU A 83 13.16 -6.14 -20.99
CA LEU A 83 14.47 -6.22 -20.32
C LEU A 83 14.52 -5.43 -19.00
N GLY A 84 13.89 -4.24 -18.95
CA GLY A 84 13.85 -3.36 -17.78
C GLY A 84 12.85 -3.76 -16.70
N MET A 85 12.12 -4.87 -16.89
CA MET A 85 11.10 -5.36 -15.96
C MET A 85 11.58 -5.57 -14.51
N PRO A 86 12.84 -6.00 -14.23
CA PRO A 86 13.34 -6.06 -12.86
C PRO A 86 13.34 -4.69 -12.15
N LEU A 87 13.65 -3.61 -12.87
CA LEU A 87 13.63 -2.25 -12.34
C LEU A 87 12.19 -1.82 -12.01
N ILE A 88 11.24 -2.04 -12.92
CA ILE A 88 9.82 -1.73 -12.68
C ILE A 88 9.29 -2.48 -11.46
N ARG A 89 9.57 -3.79 -11.35
CA ARG A 89 9.18 -4.58 -10.17
C ARG A 89 9.76 -4.03 -8.88
N LYS A 90 11.02 -3.56 -8.91
CA LYS A 90 11.68 -2.96 -7.74
C LYS A 90 10.98 -1.66 -7.34
N ILE A 91 10.69 -0.77 -8.30
CA ILE A 91 9.97 0.50 -8.07
C ILE A 91 8.58 0.22 -7.48
N ILE A 92 7.80 -0.67 -8.07
CA ILE A 92 6.45 -1.03 -7.59
C ILE A 92 6.49 -1.59 -6.17
N ARG A 93 7.43 -2.49 -5.88
CA ARG A 93 7.57 -3.07 -4.54
C ARG A 93 7.92 -2.00 -3.49
N LEU A 94 8.83 -1.09 -3.82
CA LEU A 94 9.22 0.01 -2.93
C LEU A 94 8.05 0.98 -2.71
N ALA A 95 7.37 1.38 -3.78
CA ALA A 95 6.21 2.26 -3.71
C ALA A 95 5.10 1.68 -2.83
N LYS A 96 4.78 0.40 -2.98
CA LYS A 96 3.77 -0.29 -2.15
C LYS A 96 4.20 -0.45 -0.70
N THR A 97 5.46 -0.75 -0.45
CA THR A 97 5.98 -0.92 0.93
C THR A 97 5.93 0.39 1.70
N GLU A 98 6.28 1.50 1.05
CA GLU A 98 6.31 2.84 1.66
C GLU A 98 5.01 3.65 1.46
N LYS A 99 3.95 3.04 0.89
CA LYS A 99 2.65 3.69 0.57
C LYS A 99 2.81 5.03 -0.17
N LEU A 100 3.62 5.02 -1.23
CA LEU A 100 3.93 6.19 -2.05
C LEU A 100 2.87 6.37 -3.15
N THR A 101 2.36 7.59 -3.31
CA THR A 101 1.24 7.90 -4.21
C THR A 101 1.63 8.66 -5.48
N SER A 102 2.87 9.19 -5.55
CA SER A 102 3.37 9.92 -6.71
C SER A 102 4.85 9.66 -6.98
N VAL A 103 5.34 10.09 -8.14
CA VAL A 103 6.77 10.05 -8.46
C VAL A 103 7.57 11.04 -7.59
N ALA A 104 6.97 12.18 -7.21
CA ALA A 104 7.56 13.13 -6.26
C ALA A 104 7.74 12.49 -4.88
N ASP A 105 6.70 11.81 -4.38
CA ASP A 105 6.77 11.03 -3.14
C ASP A 105 7.90 10.00 -3.20
N PHE A 106 8.02 9.30 -4.33
CA PHE A 106 9.02 8.23 -4.50
C PHE A 106 10.46 8.75 -4.43
N ILE A 107 10.76 9.81 -5.18
CA ILE A 107 12.11 10.41 -5.18
C ILE A 107 12.37 11.08 -3.83
N ALA A 108 11.41 11.79 -3.26
CA ALA A 108 11.55 12.41 -1.94
C ALA A 108 11.78 11.37 -0.84
N ALA A 109 11.04 10.27 -0.83
CA ALA A 109 11.18 9.20 0.15
C ALA A 109 12.61 8.66 0.19
N ARG A 110 13.22 8.38 -0.97
CA ARG A 110 14.61 7.95 -1.05
C ARG A 110 15.58 8.99 -0.47
N HIS A 111 15.34 10.28 -0.72
CA HIS A 111 16.19 11.37 -0.28
C HIS A 111 15.75 11.93 1.09
N GLY A 112 15.41 11.03 2.03
CA GLY A 112 15.10 11.39 3.41
C GLY A 112 13.79 12.13 3.59
N LYS A 113 12.80 11.87 2.73
CA LYS A 113 11.45 12.50 2.75
C LYS A 113 11.52 14.04 2.76
N ASN A 114 12.50 14.61 2.06
CA ASN A 114 12.68 16.06 2.03
C ASN A 114 11.56 16.73 1.19
N PRO A 115 10.75 17.64 1.77
CA PRO A 115 9.65 18.28 1.04
C PRO A 115 10.13 19.14 -0.13
N ALA A 116 11.35 19.70 -0.07
CA ALA A 116 11.90 20.47 -1.19
C ALA A 116 12.19 19.58 -2.41
N VAL A 117 12.61 18.33 -2.20
CA VAL A 117 12.81 17.36 -3.29
C VAL A 117 11.48 17.03 -3.94
N ALA A 118 10.43 16.77 -3.15
CA ALA A 118 9.08 16.51 -3.66
C ALA A 118 8.54 17.70 -4.47
N ALA A 119 8.66 18.93 -3.92
CA ALA A 119 8.21 20.15 -4.58
C ALA A 119 8.92 20.41 -5.91
N ILE A 120 10.25 20.20 -5.98
CA ILE A 120 11.02 20.35 -7.24
C ILE A 120 10.58 19.31 -8.27
N VAL A 121 10.40 18.06 -7.87
CA VAL A 121 9.91 17.02 -8.78
C VAL A 121 8.50 17.35 -9.29
N ALA A 122 7.63 17.84 -8.41
CA ALA A 122 6.29 18.28 -8.79
C ALA A 122 6.32 19.48 -9.75
N LEU A 123 7.22 20.45 -9.54
CA LEU A 123 7.39 21.60 -10.42
C LEU A 123 7.94 21.19 -11.81
N ILE A 124 8.96 20.33 -11.85
CA ILE A 124 9.50 19.77 -13.10
C ILE A 124 8.41 19.01 -13.86
N SER A 125 7.61 18.22 -13.13
CA SER A 125 6.50 17.47 -13.70
C SER A 125 5.40 18.39 -14.26
N LEU A 126 5.09 19.48 -13.56
CA LEU A 126 4.12 20.49 -14.00
C LEU A 126 4.59 21.18 -15.29
N VAL A 127 5.77 21.80 -15.25
CA VAL A 127 6.32 22.54 -16.40
C VAL A 127 6.58 21.61 -17.59
N GLY A 128 7.12 20.42 -17.34
CA GLY A 128 7.32 19.40 -18.38
C GLY A 128 6.04 18.83 -18.98
N ALA A 129 4.90 18.91 -18.29
CA ALA A 129 3.62 18.47 -18.82
C ALA A 129 2.92 19.55 -19.67
N VAL A 130 3.25 20.84 -19.50
CA VAL A 130 2.58 21.95 -20.20
C VAL A 130 2.70 21.84 -21.73
N PRO A 131 3.89 21.69 -22.34
CA PRO A 131 4.00 21.51 -23.79
C PRO A 131 3.28 20.24 -24.27
N TYR A 132 3.27 19.20 -23.43
CA TYR A 132 2.62 17.94 -23.75
C TYR A 132 1.08 18.05 -23.74
N ILE A 133 0.50 18.88 -22.87
CA ILE A 133 -0.93 19.20 -22.85
C ILE A 133 -1.29 20.11 -24.04
N ALA A 134 -0.47 21.13 -24.30
CA ALA A 134 -0.64 22.03 -25.45
C ALA A 134 -0.68 21.26 -26.77
N LEU A 135 0.20 20.26 -26.92
CA LEU A 135 0.20 19.31 -28.03
C LEU A 135 -1.15 18.58 -28.19
N GLN A 136 -1.79 18.16 -27.10
CA GLN A 136 -3.11 17.50 -27.19
C GLN A 136 -4.20 18.49 -27.61
N LEU A 137 -4.15 19.72 -27.10
CA LEU A 137 -5.09 20.78 -27.46
C LEU A 137 -4.95 21.16 -28.94
N LYS A 138 -3.71 21.25 -29.46
CA LYS A 138 -3.43 21.44 -30.90
C LYS A 138 -4.04 20.31 -31.72
N ALA A 139 -3.76 19.05 -31.36
CA ALA A 139 -4.30 17.90 -32.09
C ALA A 139 -5.84 17.88 -32.15
N ILE A 140 -6.53 18.14 -31.04
CA ILE A 140 -8.00 18.20 -31.02
C ILE A 140 -8.49 19.36 -31.91
N SER A 141 -7.93 20.55 -31.71
CA SER A 141 -8.38 21.76 -32.40
C SER A 141 -8.14 21.67 -33.91
N SER A 142 -6.96 21.21 -34.34
CA SER A 142 -6.63 20.99 -35.75
C SER A 142 -7.50 19.90 -36.39
N SER A 143 -7.81 18.82 -35.66
CA SER A 143 -8.70 17.76 -36.17
C SER A 143 -10.14 18.25 -36.38
N VAL A 144 -10.64 19.13 -35.51
CA VAL A 144 -11.97 19.75 -35.66
C VAL A 144 -11.97 20.76 -36.81
N ALA A 145 -10.94 21.60 -36.89
CA ALA A 145 -10.78 22.60 -37.96
C ALA A 145 -10.64 21.95 -39.35
N ALA A 146 -10.06 20.76 -39.44
CA ALA A 146 -9.96 20.02 -40.71
C ALA A 146 -11.31 19.46 -41.21
N MET A 147 -12.30 19.30 -40.33
CA MET A 147 -13.60 18.72 -40.70
C MET A 147 -14.73 19.75 -40.86
N ILE A 148 -14.59 20.92 -40.22
CA ILE A 148 -15.62 21.97 -40.17
C ILE A 148 -15.06 23.23 -40.81
N ASN A 149 -15.87 23.91 -41.62
CA ASN A 149 -15.57 25.26 -42.07
C ASN A 149 -15.79 26.24 -40.91
N THR A 150 -14.71 26.72 -40.29
CA THR A 150 -14.75 27.53 -39.06
C THR A 150 -15.34 28.94 -39.27
N SER A 151 -15.38 29.41 -40.53
CA SER A 151 -16.01 30.68 -40.92
C SER A 151 -17.54 30.66 -40.79
N ASP A 152 -18.17 29.51 -41.03
CA ASP A 152 -19.64 29.34 -40.94
C ASP A 152 -20.18 29.51 -39.52
N TYR A 153 -19.33 29.40 -38.50
CA TYR A 153 -19.68 29.52 -37.09
C TYR A 153 -19.11 30.78 -36.43
N GLY A 154 -18.46 31.67 -37.18
CA GLY A 154 -17.79 32.86 -36.64
C GLY A 154 -16.58 32.57 -35.75
N ILE A 155 -16.07 31.32 -35.76
CA ILE A 155 -14.98 30.82 -34.89
C ILE A 155 -13.58 31.03 -35.54
N GLY A 156 -13.51 31.65 -36.71
CA GLY A 156 -12.26 31.77 -37.49
C GLY A 156 -11.88 33.18 -37.95
N ALA A 157 -12.62 34.23 -37.59
CA ALA A 157 -12.37 35.59 -38.11
C ALA A 157 -12.06 36.60 -36.98
N GLY A 158 -10.77 36.92 -36.82
CA GLY A 158 -10.30 38.07 -36.05
C GLY A 158 -9.87 37.79 -34.61
N GLN A 159 -9.18 38.77 -34.02
CA GLN A 159 -8.63 38.84 -32.65
C GLN A 159 -9.72 38.76 -31.54
N SER A 160 -10.67 37.83 -31.62
CA SER A 160 -11.61 37.55 -30.55
C SER A 160 -10.91 36.80 -29.42
N PHE A 161 -11.24 37.14 -28.18
CA PHE A 161 -10.68 36.52 -26.97
C PHE A 161 -11.05 35.03 -26.83
N ILE A 162 -12.08 34.57 -27.55
CA ILE A 162 -12.61 33.20 -27.51
C ILE A 162 -12.28 32.50 -28.83
N ASP A 163 -11.34 31.56 -28.78
CA ASP A 163 -10.97 30.69 -29.90
C ASP A 163 -11.41 29.23 -29.63
N LEU A 164 -11.43 28.41 -30.68
CA LEU A 164 -11.80 26.98 -30.58
C LEU A 164 -10.94 26.21 -29.53
N PRO A 165 -9.61 26.39 -29.46
CA PRO A 165 -8.78 25.72 -28.47
C PRO A 165 -9.13 26.10 -27.02
N LEU A 166 -9.54 27.35 -26.74
CA LEU A 166 -9.99 27.75 -25.40
C LEU A 166 -11.29 27.02 -25.02
N LEU A 167 -12.26 26.94 -25.94
CA LEU A 167 -13.52 26.21 -25.70
C LEU A 167 -13.27 24.73 -25.41
N VAL A 168 -12.39 24.09 -26.20
CA VAL A 168 -11.96 22.70 -25.97
C VAL A 168 -11.30 22.57 -24.58
N THR A 169 -10.44 23.52 -24.21
CA THR A 169 -9.74 23.52 -22.92
C THR A 169 -10.71 23.61 -21.74
N LEU A 170 -11.66 24.54 -21.79
CA LEU A 170 -12.68 24.72 -20.74
C LEU A 170 -13.58 23.47 -20.61
N PHE A 171 -13.98 22.89 -21.74
CA PHE A 171 -14.77 21.68 -21.78
C PHE A 171 -14.02 20.48 -21.17
N LEU A 172 -12.77 20.27 -21.55
CA LEU A 172 -11.91 19.23 -20.95
C LEU A 172 -11.64 19.49 -19.46
N ALA A 173 -11.50 20.74 -19.04
CA ALA A 173 -11.32 21.09 -17.64
C ALA A 173 -12.55 20.74 -16.80
N CYS A 174 -13.75 21.07 -17.26
CA CYS A 174 -15.00 20.69 -16.61
C CYS A 174 -15.10 19.17 -16.47
N PHE A 175 -14.84 18.44 -17.56
CA PHE A 175 -14.89 16.98 -17.56
C PHE A 175 -13.84 16.36 -16.63
N ALA A 176 -12.60 16.86 -16.67
CA ALA A 176 -11.51 16.40 -15.80
C ALA A 176 -11.79 16.67 -14.31
N ILE A 177 -12.44 17.79 -13.96
CA ILE A 177 -12.85 18.11 -12.59
C ILE A 177 -13.91 17.12 -12.10
N VAL A 178 -14.96 16.88 -12.90
CA VAL A 178 -16.04 15.94 -12.59
C VAL A 178 -15.50 14.52 -12.40
N PHE A 179 -14.55 14.13 -13.25
CA PHE A 179 -13.97 12.78 -13.22
C PHE A 179 -12.93 12.62 -12.08
N GLY A 180 -12.06 13.60 -11.90
CA GLY A 180 -10.86 13.53 -11.05
C GLY A 180 -11.06 13.84 -9.58
N THR A 181 -12.12 14.57 -9.21
CA THR A 181 -12.33 15.04 -7.83
C THR A 181 -13.49 14.34 -7.13
N ARG A 182 -13.80 13.11 -7.54
CA ARG A 182 -14.90 12.31 -6.98
C ARG A 182 -14.52 11.54 -5.71
N HIS A 183 -13.24 11.27 -5.50
CA HIS A 183 -12.72 10.60 -4.30
C HIS A 183 -11.68 11.52 -3.62
N THR A 184 -11.85 11.74 -2.31
CA THR A 184 -10.99 12.64 -1.52
C THR A 184 -9.64 11.98 -1.19
N ASP A 185 -9.63 10.66 -1.02
CA ASP A 185 -8.45 9.90 -0.68
C ASP A 185 -7.59 9.58 -1.92
N ALA A 186 -6.33 10.02 -1.91
CA ALA A 186 -5.37 9.76 -2.99
C ALA A 186 -4.80 8.34 -2.96
N THR A 187 -5.09 7.55 -1.90
CA THR A 187 -4.65 6.15 -1.77
C THR A 187 -5.73 5.15 -2.21
N GLU A 188 -6.96 5.60 -2.45
CA GLU A 188 -8.02 4.76 -3.01
C GLU A 188 -7.76 4.53 -4.50
N HIS A 189 -7.75 3.26 -4.89
CA HIS A 189 -7.52 2.84 -6.27
C HIS A 189 -8.74 3.16 -7.14
N GLN A 190 -8.54 3.74 -8.31
CA GLN A 190 -9.61 4.22 -9.18
C GLN A 190 -9.99 3.18 -10.24
N ASP A 191 -10.76 2.17 -9.82
CA ASP A 191 -11.17 1.06 -10.71
C ASP A 191 -11.99 1.50 -11.93
N GLY A 192 -12.85 2.51 -11.76
CA GLY A 192 -13.58 3.13 -12.86
C GLY A 192 -12.65 3.83 -13.86
N LEU A 193 -11.66 4.58 -13.39
CA LEU A 193 -10.71 5.27 -14.26
C LEU A 193 -9.90 4.28 -15.11
N ILE A 194 -9.34 3.23 -14.49
CA ILE A 194 -8.53 2.23 -15.19
C ILE A 194 -9.34 1.48 -16.26
N LEU A 195 -10.63 1.21 -16.00
CA LEU A 195 -11.50 0.58 -16.98
C LEU A 195 -11.81 1.51 -18.17
N ALA A 196 -12.04 2.80 -17.92
CA ALA A 196 -12.25 3.78 -18.98
C ALA A 196 -11.02 3.90 -19.89
N ILE A 197 -9.82 4.03 -19.32
CA ILE A 197 -8.56 4.11 -20.08
C ILE A 197 -8.32 2.86 -20.95
N ALA A 198 -8.63 1.68 -20.40
CA ALA A 198 -8.50 0.43 -21.15
C ALA A 198 -9.47 0.39 -22.36
N MET A 199 -10.71 0.86 -22.18
CA MET A 199 -11.70 0.95 -23.25
C MET A 199 -11.28 1.96 -24.34
N GLU A 200 -10.78 3.13 -23.94
CA GLU A 200 -10.21 4.12 -24.87
C GLU A 200 -9.07 3.55 -25.71
N SER A 201 -8.19 2.76 -25.09
CA SER A 201 -7.07 2.14 -25.80
C SER A 201 -7.54 1.15 -26.87
N VAL A 202 -8.64 0.43 -26.61
CA VAL A 202 -9.28 -0.41 -27.63
C VAL A 202 -9.86 0.44 -28.76
N VAL A 203 -10.53 1.55 -28.45
CA VAL A 203 -11.11 2.46 -29.45
C VAL A 203 -10.03 3.02 -30.38
N LYS A 204 -8.90 3.46 -29.84
CA LYS A 204 -7.75 3.96 -30.63
C LYS A 204 -7.21 2.90 -31.58
N LEU A 205 -7.00 1.69 -31.06
CA LEU A 205 -6.46 0.59 -31.85
C LEU A 205 -7.41 0.20 -32.98
N VAL A 206 -8.70 0.06 -32.69
CA VAL A 206 -9.72 -0.27 -33.71
C VAL A 206 -9.79 0.83 -34.76
N ALA A 207 -9.83 2.11 -34.37
CA ALA A 207 -9.92 3.21 -35.31
C ALA A 207 -8.72 3.26 -36.26
N LEU A 208 -7.50 3.16 -35.73
CA LEU A 208 -6.28 3.23 -36.52
C LEU A 208 -6.10 2.00 -37.43
N VAL A 209 -6.37 0.79 -36.92
CA VAL A 209 -6.28 -0.44 -37.72
C VAL A 209 -7.34 -0.45 -38.82
N THR A 210 -8.56 -0.01 -38.53
CA THR A 210 -9.63 0.07 -39.54
C THR A 210 -9.25 1.05 -40.65
N ALA A 211 -8.73 2.23 -40.29
CA ALA A 211 -8.27 3.23 -41.25
C ALA A 211 -7.07 2.74 -42.06
N GLY A 212 -6.07 2.15 -41.40
CA GLY A 212 -4.88 1.61 -42.06
C GLY A 212 -5.22 0.49 -43.05
N LEU A 213 -6.07 -0.46 -42.66
CA LEU A 213 -6.55 -1.51 -43.56
C LEU A 213 -7.29 -0.93 -44.75
N TYR A 214 -8.19 0.03 -44.52
CA TYR A 214 -8.96 0.64 -45.61
C TYR A 214 -8.06 1.42 -46.57
N ILE A 215 -7.15 2.26 -46.05
CA ILE A 215 -6.21 3.03 -46.87
C ILE A 215 -5.33 2.09 -47.71
N VAL A 216 -4.69 1.10 -47.08
CA VAL A 216 -3.75 0.23 -47.78
C VAL A 216 -4.44 -0.68 -48.80
N PHE A 217 -5.57 -1.31 -48.44
CA PHE A 217 -6.19 -2.33 -49.28
C PHE A 217 -7.28 -1.82 -50.21
N VAL A 218 -7.96 -0.72 -49.88
CA VAL A 218 -9.10 -0.20 -50.67
C VAL A 218 -8.71 1.03 -51.48
N ILE A 219 -7.90 1.95 -50.93
CA ILE A 219 -7.49 3.16 -51.67
C ILE A 219 -6.31 2.86 -52.59
N PHE A 220 -5.39 1.99 -52.18
CA PHE A 220 -4.15 1.70 -52.90
C PHE A 220 -4.02 0.27 -53.42
N ASP A 221 -5.09 -0.54 -53.37
CA ASP A 221 -5.13 -1.92 -53.89
C ASP A 221 -4.07 -2.88 -53.32
N GLY A 222 -3.63 -2.65 -52.08
CA GLY A 222 -2.77 -3.53 -51.31
C GLY A 222 -1.35 -2.98 -51.06
N PRO A 223 -0.62 -3.60 -50.11
CA PRO A 223 0.67 -3.08 -49.64
C PRO A 223 1.76 -3.13 -50.71
N MET A 224 1.74 -4.13 -51.60
CA MET A 224 2.73 -4.25 -52.66
C MET A 224 2.58 -3.14 -53.70
N HIS A 225 1.35 -2.78 -54.05
CA HIS A 225 1.07 -1.71 -55.00
C HIS A 225 1.42 -0.34 -54.42
N LEU A 226 1.05 -0.08 -53.15
CA LEU A 226 1.50 1.10 -52.42
C LEU A 226 3.03 1.23 -52.42
N TRP A 227 3.75 0.13 -52.19
CA TRP A 227 5.22 0.13 -52.21
C TRP A 227 5.80 0.41 -53.61
N THR A 228 5.18 -0.11 -54.67
CA THR A 228 5.62 0.22 -56.04
C THR A 228 5.42 1.70 -56.38
N LEU A 229 4.31 2.31 -55.95
CA LEU A 229 4.07 3.75 -56.13
C LEU A 229 5.03 4.59 -55.28
N ALA A 230 5.35 4.12 -54.07
CA ALA A 230 6.33 4.76 -53.19
C ALA A 230 7.72 4.86 -53.85
N GLN A 231 8.19 3.80 -54.49
CA GLN A 231 9.48 3.78 -55.19
C GLN A 231 9.54 4.73 -56.39
N GLN A 232 8.40 5.15 -56.93
CA GLN A 232 8.33 6.07 -58.07
C GLN A 232 8.24 7.54 -57.64
N SER A 233 8.03 7.81 -56.35
CA SER A 233 7.86 9.16 -55.81
C SER A 233 9.12 9.67 -55.14
N PRO A 234 9.77 10.73 -55.67
CA PRO A 234 10.98 11.30 -55.06
C PRO A 234 10.76 11.80 -53.63
N ALA A 235 9.56 12.30 -53.32
CA ALA A 235 9.22 12.80 -51.98
C ALA A 235 9.15 11.66 -50.96
N VAL A 236 8.61 10.49 -51.35
CA VAL A 236 8.56 9.31 -50.48
C VAL A 236 9.96 8.71 -50.31
N GLU A 237 10.75 8.67 -51.39
CA GLU A 237 12.13 8.22 -51.36
C GLU A 237 12.97 9.07 -50.39
N GLN A 238 12.85 10.41 -50.45
CA GLN A 238 13.53 11.33 -49.53
C GLN A 238 13.17 11.08 -48.07
N ALA A 239 11.89 10.82 -47.75
CA ALA A 239 11.45 10.53 -46.40
C ALA A 239 11.95 9.15 -45.89
N LEU A 240 11.96 8.13 -46.75
CA LEU A 240 12.39 6.77 -46.39
C LEU A 240 13.92 6.63 -46.27
N HIS A 241 14.68 7.38 -47.09
CA HIS A 241 16.14 7.38 -47.08
C HIS A 241 16.75 8.37 -46.07
N TYR A 242 15.92 9.08 -45.28
CA TYR A 242 16.43 9.93 -44.21
C TYR A 242 17.20 9.10 -43.18
N GLU A 243 18.53 9.31 -43.10
CA GLU A 243 19.39 8.64 -42.14
C GLU A 243 19.35 9.37 -40.79
N THR A 244 18.57 8.84 -39.85
CA THR A 244 18.55 9.35 -38.49
C THR A 244 19.89 9.05 -37.79
N PRO A 245 20.59 10.06 -37.24
CA PRO A 245 21.84 9.84 -36.52
C PRO A 245 21.68 8.88 -35.33
N ILE A 246 22.68 8.04 -35.09
CA ILE A 246 22.68 7.07 -33.98
C ILE A 246 22.45 7.76 -32.62
N ALA A 247 23.03 8.94 -32.43
CA ALA A 247 22.85 9.71 -31.19
C ALA A 247 21.38 10.11 -30.95
N ARG A 248 20.65 10.45 -32.02
CA ARG A 248 19.22 10.78 -31.96
C ARG A 248 18.38 9.53 -31.67
N TRP A 249 18.70 8.38 -32.25
CA TRP A 249 18.08 7.10 -31.89
C TRP A 249 18.22 6.79 -30.40
N ILE A 250 19.45 6.89 -29.87
CA ILE A 250 19.72 6.65 -28.45
C ILE A 250 18.91 7.62 -27.58
N LEU A 251 18.87 8.91 -27.95
CA LEU A 251 18.08 9.91 -27.23
C LEU A 251 16.60 9.53 -27.19
N LEU A 252 15.99 9.20 -28.33
CA LEU A 252 14.57 8.85 -28.40
C LEU A 252 14.25 7.61 -27.56
N ILE A 253 15.09 6.58 -27.63
CA ILE A 253 14.92 5.34 -26.87
C ILE A 253 15.08 5.58 -25.37
N VAL A 254 16.11 6.32 -24.95
CA VAL A 254 16.38 6.56 -23.52
C VAL A 254 15.34 7.49 -22.90
N THR A 255 15.01 8.60 -23.56
CA THR A 255 14.03 9.56 -23.04
C THR A 255 12.63 8.94 -22.98
N SER A 256 12.23 8.12 -23.96
CA SER A 256 10.96 7.39 -23.91
C SER A 256 10.93 6.30 -22.84
N ALA A 257 12.05 5.60 -22.61
CA ALA A 257 12.20 4.65 -21.50
C ALA A 257 12.08 5.33 -20.12
N PHE A 258 12.56 6.56 -19.97
CA PHE A 258 12.31 7.35 -18.76
C PHE A 258 10.86 7.82 -18.68
N ALA A 259 10.30 8.30 -19.79
CA ALA A 259 8.93 8.82 -19.84
C ALA A 259 7.89 7.78 -19.39
N ILE A 260 8.03 6.51 -19.80
CA ILE A 260 7.08 5.45 -19.43
C ILE A 260 7.09 5.13 -17.92
N ILE A 261 8.15 5.47 -17.20
CA ILE A 261 8.21 5.28 -15.73
C ILE A 261 7.89 6.58 -15.00
N MET A 262 8.45 7.70 -15.45
CA MET A 262 8.58 8.92 -14.65
C MET A 262 7.50 9.95 -14.92
N LEU A 263 6.80 9.89 -16.07
CA LEU A 263 5.67 10.79 -16.31
C LEU A 263 4.62 10.59 -15.22
N PRO A 264 4.08 11.65 -14.60
CA PRO A 264 3.13 11.53 -13.49
C PRO A 264 1.97 10.58 -13.76
N ARG A 265 1.34 10.69 -14.94
CA ARG A 265 0.26 9.80 -15.37
C ARG A 265 0.72 8.34 -15.51
N GLN A 266 1.91 8.13 -16.06
CA GLN A 266 2.45 6.79 -16.29
C GLN A 266 2.90 6.14 -14.99
N PHE A 267 3.53 6.90 -14.10
CA PHE A 267 3.88 6.45 -12.77
C PHE A 267 2.61 6.07 -11.99
N HIS A 268 1.57 6.89 -12.04
CA HIS A 268 0.30 6.58 -11.39
C HIS A 268 -0.30 5.25 -11.88
N VAL A 269 -0.47 5.09 -13.21
CA VAL A 269 -1.06 3.86 -13.77
C VAL A 269 -0.14 2.63 -13.58
N THR A 270 1.17 2.77 -13.80
CA THR A 270 2.13 1.65 -13.73
C THR A 270 2.45 1.23 -12.30
N VAL A 271 2.50 2.18 -11.36
CA VAL A 271 3.02 1.95 -10.00
C VAL A 271 1.92 1.94 -8.96
N VAL A 272 1.08 2.99 -8.95
CA VAL A 272 0.07 3.20 -7.91
C VAL A 272 -1.13 2.28 -8.11
N GLU A 273 -1.61 2.14 -9.36
CA GLU A 273 -2.82 1.37 -9.68
C GLU A 273 -2.59 -0.15 -9.83
N ASN A 274 -1.32 -0.58 -9.85
CA ASN A 274 -0.99 -1.99 -9.83
C ASN A 274 -1.41 -2.61 -8.49
N ARG A 275 -2.17 -3.72 -8.49
CA ARG A 275 -2.55 -4.45 -7.29
C ARG A 275 -1.79 -5.75 -7.13
N THR A 276 -1.60 -6.50 -8.22
CA THR A 276 -1.05 -7.86 -8.17
C THR A 276 0.19 -8.02 -9.05
N GLU A 277 1.08 -8.96 -8.71
CA GLU A 277 2.19 -9.32 -9.60
C GLU A 277 1.71 -9.91 -10.94
N GLY A 278 0.51 -10.51 -10.98
CA GLY A 278 -0.07 -11.09 -12.20
C GLY A 278 -0.44 -10.05 -13.26
N GLU A 279 -0.90 -8.87 -12.84
CA GLU A 279 -1.14 -7.71 -13.72
C GLU A 279 0.14 -7.28 -14.43
N LEU A 280 1.24 -7.15 -13.69
CA LEU A 280 2.53 -6.73 -14.25
C LEU A 280 3.13 -7.78 -15.20
N ARG A 281 2.97 -9.09 -14.89
CA ARG A 281 3.41 -10.17 -15.79
C ARG A 281 2.65 -10.14 -17.12
N THR A 282 1.34 -9.92 -17.07
CA THR A 282 0.49 -9.83 -18.27
C THR A 282 0.84 -8.58 -19.09
N ALA A 283 1.05 -7.44 -18.41
CA ALA A 283 1.50 -6.20 -19.04
C ALA A 283 2.83 -6.35 -19.76
N GLY A 284 3.79 -7.11 -19.22
CA GLY A 284 5.08 -7.36 -19.86
C GLY A 284 5.02 -8.01 -21.25
N ILE A 285 3.88 -8.60 -21.62
CA ILE A 285 3.66 -9.19 -22.95
C ILE A 285 2.67 -8.35 -23.76
N LEU A 286 1.50 -8.05 -23.16
CA LEU A 286 0.40 -7.43 -23.89
C LEU A 286 0.69 -5.97 -24.26
N PHE A 287 1.40 -5.21 -23.41
CA PHE A 287 1.70 -3.82 -23.68
C PHE A 287 2.69 -3.65 -24.85
N PRO A 288 3.83 -4.37 -24.91
CA PRO A 288 4.67 -4.38 -26.11
C PRO A 288 3.92 -4.80 -27.39
N LEU A 289 3.07 -5.83 -27.31
CA LEU A 289 2.26 -6.26 -28.45
C LEU A 289 1.32 -5.14 -28.94
N TYR A 290 0.70 -4.43 -28.01
CA TYR A 290 -0.14 -3.28 -28.31
C TYR A 290 0.65 -2.17 -29.01
N LEU A 291 1.87 -1.84 -28.53
CA LEU A 291 2.71 -0.81 -29.13
C LEU A 291 3.12 -1.15 -30.57
N VAL A 292 3.34 -2.43 -30.88
CA VAL A 292 3.57 -2.88 -32.26
C VAL A 292 2.29 -2.75 -33.09
N ALA A 293 1.15 -3.21 -32.57
CA ALA A 293 -0.11 -3.21 -33.29
C ALA A 293 -0.60 -1.79 -33.65
N ILE A 294 -0.50 -0.83 -32.72
CA ILE A 294 -0.89 0.57 -32.96
C ILE A 294 0.09 1.29 -33.91
N ASN A 295 1.30 0.80 -34.13
CA ASN A 295 2.25 1.46 -35.05
C ASN A 295 2.34 0.78 -36.42
N LEU A 296 1.68 -0.36 -36.61
CA LEU A 296 1.78 -1.18 -37.82
C LEU A 296 1.44 -0.41 -39.10
N PHE A 297 0.42 0.45 -39.05
CA PHE A 297 -0.06 1.21 -40.21
C PHE A 297 0.47 2.65 -40.29
N VAL A 298 1.28 3.10 -39.32
CA VAL A 298 1.76 4.49 -39.29
C VAL A 298 2.57 4.83 -40.55
N LEU A 299 3.56 4.00 -40.89
CA LEU A 299 4.38 4.20 -42.08
C LEU A 299 3.59 4.07 -43.40
N PRO A 300 2.77 3.02 -43.61
CA PRO A 300 1.90 2.96 -44.79
C PRO A 300 0.98 4.17 -44.97
N ILE A 301 0.39 4.69 -43.87
CA ILE A 301 -0.47 5.87 -43.93
C ILE A 301 0.32 7.13 -44.28
N ALA A 302 1.54 7.28 -43.74
CA ALA A 302 2.42 8.39 -44.08
C ALA A 302 2.78 8.40 -45.57
N ILE A 303 3.17 7.24 -46.12
CA ILE A 303 3.46 7.07 -47.55
C ILE A 303 2.23 7.43 -48.40
N ALA A 304 1.05 6.90 -48.04
CA ALA A 304 -0.20 7.19 -48.74
C ALA A 304 -0.53 8.69 -48.74
N GLY A 305 -0.28 9.37 -47.62
CA GLY A 305 -0.47 10.81 -47.47
C GLY A 305 0.44 11.62 -48.40
N ILE A 306 1.74 11.31 -48.43
CA ILE A 306 2.70 11.96 -49.34
C ILE A 306 2.29 11.75 -50.80
N LEU A 307 1.88 10.53 -51.18
CA LEU A 307 1.46 10.22 -52.54
C LEU A 307 0.18 10.97 -52.96
N THR A 308 -0.77 11.15 -52.04
CA THR A 308 -2.06 11.78 -52.35
C THR A 308 -1.97 13.30 -52.37
N PHE A 309 -1.20 13.89 -51.46
CA PHE A 309 -1.12 15.34 -51.31
C PHE A 309 0.18 15.94 -51.86
N SER A 310 1.06 15.15 -52.48
CA SER A 310 2.36 15.58 -53.00
C SER A 310 3.22 16.31 -51.96
N GLY A 311 3.13 15.90 -50.69
CA GLY A 311 3.81 16.55 -49.56
C GLY A 311 3.21 17.91 -49.13
N SER A 312 2.07 18.32 -49.71
CA SER A 312 1.34 19.52 -49.29
C SER A 312 0.36 19.23 -48.15
N GLY A 313 0.04 20.26 -47.36
CA GLY A 313 -0.85 20.14 -46.19
C GLY A 313 -0.14 19.70 -44.91
N ASP A 314 -0.90 19.60 -43.82
CA ASP A 314 -0.39 19.19 -42.51
C ASP A 314 -0.26 17.65 -42.45
N ALA A 315 0.98 17.15 -42.48
CA ALA A 315 1.29 15.73 -42.47
C ALA A 315 0.81 15.02 -41.19
N ASP A 316 0.69 15.74 -40.08
CA ASP A 316 0.15 15.21 -38.83
C ASP A 316 -1.31 14.74 -38.97
N LEU A 317 -2.06 15.31 -39.93
CA LEU A 317 -3.48 15.03 -40.14
C LEU A 317 -3.77 14.04 -41.27
N TYR A 318 -2.76 13.42 -41.90
CA TYR A 318 -2.96 12.49 -43.03
C TYR A 318 -3.95 11.36 -42.74
N LEU A 319 -3.96 10.83 -41.52
CA LEU A 319 -4.94 9.82 -41.10
C LEU A 319 -6.40 10.31 -41.19
N LEU A 320 -6.63 11.60 -40.99
CA LEU A 320 -7.94 12.23 -41.07
C LEU A 320 -8.26 12.72 -42.48
N THR A 321 -7.28 13.33 -43.15
CA THR A 321 -7.49 13.97 -44.46
C THR A 321 -7.57 12.97 -45.59
N LEU A 322 -6.89 11.82 -45.53
CA LEU A 322 -6.99 10.77 -46.56
C LEU A 322 -8.42 10.24 -46.74
N PRO A 323 -9.14 9.76 -45.70
CA PRO A 323 -10.54 9.40 -45.84
C PRO A 323 -11.44 10.57 -46.26
N LEU A 324 -11.14 11.78 -45.77
CA LEU A 324 -11.93 12.97 -46.06
C LEU A 324 -11.84 13.36 -47.55
N ALA A 325 -10.64 13.32 -48.13
CA ALA A 325 -10.38 13.61 -49.54
C ALA A 325 -11.02 12.58 -50.48
N ASN A 326 -11.14 11.33 -50.02
CA ASN A 326 -11.79 10.24 -50.76
C ASN A 326 -13.32 10.18 -50.54
N GLY A 327 -13.92 11.15 -49.85
CA GLY A 327 -15.37 11.23 -49.67
C GLY A 327 -15.95 10.12 -48.77
N LEU A 328 -15.20 9.66 -47.76
CA LEU A 328 -15.58 8.56 -46.86
C LEU A 328 -15.99 9.06 -45.46
N PRO A 329 -17.20 9.62 -45.27
CA PRO A 329 -17.59 10.32 -44.05
C PRO A 329 -17.58 9.46 -42.80
N LEU A 330 -17.97 8.18 -42.90
CA LEU A 330 -17.97 7.27 -41.76
C LEU A 330 -16.55 6.96 -41.28
N LEU A 331 -15.63 6.73 -42.22
CA LEU A 331 -14.23 6.44 -41.91
C LEU A 331 -13.55 7.67 -41.31
N THR A 332 -13.81 8.87 -41.86
CA THR A 332 -13.34 10.13 -41.28
C THR A 332 -13.86 10.33 -39.85
N LEU A 333 -15.12 9.99 -39.57
CA LEU A 333 -15.67 10.09 -38.20
C LEU A 333 -15.00 9.09 -37.25
N ILE A 334 -14.74 7.86 -37.70
CA ILE A 334 -14.01 6.84 -36.92
C ILE A 334 -12.59 7.32 -36.60
N THR A 335 -11.87 7.86 -37.59
CA THR A 335 -10.50 8.36 -37.38
C THR A 335 -10.48 9.57 -36.46
N PHE A 336 -11.46 10.47 -36.59
CA PHE A 336 -11.66 11.58 -35.68
C PHE A 336 -11.91 11.12 -34.24
N ILE A 337 -12.84 10.19 -34.01
CA ILE A 337 -13.14 9.67 -32.66
C ILE A 337 -11.91 9.01 -32.04
N GLY A 338 -11.12 8.25 -32.82
CA GLY A 338 -9.88 7.65 -32.34
C GLY A 338 -8.85 8.70 -31.92
N GLY A 339 -8.67 9.76 -32.71
CA GLY A 339 -7.74 10.86 -32.40
C GLY A 339 -8.20 11.71 -31.21
N PHE A 340 -9.49 12.03 -31.16
CA PHE A 340 -10.12 12.70 -30.03
C PHE A 340 -9.95 11.89 -28.75
N SER A 341 -10.21 10.58 -28.78
CA SER A 341 -9.97 9.68 -27.66
C SER A 341 -8.49 9.63 -27.24
N ALA A 342 -7.56 9.72 -28.19
CA ALA A 342 -6.13 9.71 -27.88
C ALA A 342 -5.71 10.96 -27.09
N ALA A 343 -6.31 12.10 -27.40
CA ALA A 343 -6.04 13.38 -26.74
C ALA A 343 -6.76 13.54 -25.40
N THR A 344 -8.07 13.30 -25.32
CA THR A 344 -8.87 13.56 -24.11
C THR A 344 -8.44 12.73 -22.91
N ALA A 345 -8.22 11.43 -23.13
CA ALA A 345 -7.72 10.47 -22.14
C ALA A 345 -6.46 10.96 -21.42
N MET A 346 -5.48 11.38 -22.23
CA MET A 346 -4.21 11.88 -21.75
C MET A 346 -4.43 13.11 -20.88
N VAL A 347 -5.22 14.08 -21.37
CA VAL A 347 -5.43 15.38 -20.71
C VAL A 347 -6.09 15.20 -19.35
N ILE A 348 -7.11 14.34 -19.27
CA ILE A 348 -7.83 14.07 -18.02
C ILE A 348 -6.88 13.43 -16.99
N VAL A 349 -6.22 12.33 -17.35
CA VAL A 349 -5.39 11.58 -16.39
C VAL A 349 -4.13 12.34 -15.99
N ALA A 350 -3.51 13.07 -16.92
CA ALA A 350 -2.37 13.93 -16.62
C ALA A 350 -2.74 15.02 -15.61
N SER A 351 -3.84 15.74 -15.83
CA SER A 351 -4.30 16.79 -14.93
C SER A 351 -4.69 16.25 -13.55
N VAL A 352 -5.32 15.07 -13.48
CA VAL A 352 -5.62 14.42 -12.20
C VAL A 352 -4.35 14.05 -11.44
N ALA A 353 -3.41 13.36 -12.08
CA ALA A 353 -2.14 12.98 -11.44
C ALA A 353 -1.33 14.21 -10.98
N LEU A 354 -1.28 15.26 -11.81
CA LEU A 354 -0.62 16.52 -11.46
C LEU A 354 -1.34 17.24 -10.31
N SER A 355 -2.68 17.25 -10.28
CA SER A 355 -3.43 17.91 -9.19
C SER A 355 -3.15 17.28 -7.82
N ILE A 356 -2.96 15.95 -7.77
CA ILE A 356 -2.58 15.23 -6.55
C ILE A 356 -1.20 15.67 -6.10
N MET A 357 -0.22 15.72 -7.02
CA MET A 357 1.14 16.17 -6.74
C MET A 357 1.19 17.63 -6.30
N ILE A 358 0.53 18.54 -7.02
CA ILE A 358 0.48 19.97 -6.67
C ILE A 358 -0.16 20.16 -5.30
N SER A 359 -1.28 19.48 -5.03
CA SER A 359 -1.95 19.54 -3.74
C SER A 359 -1.04 19.07 -2.59
N ASN A 360 -0.42 17.91 -2.73
CA ASN A 360 0.29 17.24 -1.64
C ASN A 360 1.73 17.75 -1.45
N ASP A 361 2.43 18.06 -2.54
CA ASP A 361 3.87 18.34 -2.53
C ASP A 361 4.21 19.84 -2.62
N ILE A 362 3.26 20.69 -3.08
CA ILE A 362 3.47 22.14 -3.23
C ILE A 362 2.53 22.92 -2.30
N VAL A 363 1.21 22.76 -2.45
CA VAL A 363 0.23 23.65 -1.79
C VAL A 363 0.08 23.31 -0.30
N MET A 364 -0.08 22.04 0.05
CA MET A 364 -0.33 21.63 1.45
C MET A 364 0.81 22.01 2.41
N PRO A 365 2.10 21.81 2.09
CA PRO A 365 3.19 22.24 2.97
C PRO A 365 3.22 23.76 3.21
N VAL A 366 2.91 24.56 2.19
CA VAL A 366 2.84 26.02 2.30
C VAL A 366 1.65 26.46 3.15
N PHE A 367 0.48 25.83 2.91
CA PHE A 367 -0.75 26.12 3.63
C PHE A 367 -0.63 25.78 5.13
N LEU A 368 -0.08 24.62 5.46
CA LEU A 368 0.12 24.20 6.86
C LEU A 368 1.15 25.06 7.59
N ARG A 369 2.23 25.51 6.92
CA ARG A 369 3.21 26.43 7.52
C ARG A 369 2.62 27.80 7.88
N ARG A 370 1.69 28.32 7.07
CA ARG A 370 1.04 29.62 7.31
C ARG A 370 -0.01 29.57 8.41
N ASN A 371 -0.78 28.50 8.51
CA ASN A 371 -1.91 28.41 9.44
C ASN A 371 -1.55 27.85 10.83
N LEU A 372 -0.30 27.46 11.06
CA LEU A 372 0.22 27.04 12.38
C LEU A 372 0.23 28.17 13.44
N GLY A 373 0.01 29.42 13.03
CA GLY A 373 -0.15 30.57 13.93
C GLY A 373 -1.56 30.76 14.52
N GLN A 374 -2.60 30.17 13.93
CA GLN A 374 -3.98 30.31 14.41
C GLN A 374 -4.41 29.03 15.17
N ARG A 375 -4.29 29.08 16.49
CA ARG A 375 -4.76 28.02 17.39
C ARG A 375 -6.30 28.09 17.51
N GLY A 376 -6.99 27.15 16.88
CA GLY A 376 -8.40 26.84 17.16
C GLY A 376 -9.29 26.88 15.92
N GLY A 377 -9.84 25.74 15.50
CA GLY A 377 -10.93 25.65 14.51
C GLY A 377 -10.68 24.77 13.28
N MET A 378 -9.44 24.33 13.01
CA MET A 378 -9.05 23.78 11.70
C MET A 378 -9.33 22.27 11.48
N GLN A 379 -10.27 21.65 12.20
CA GLN A 379 -10.53 20.21 12.06
C GLN A 379 -11.71 19.87 11.14
N GLU A 380 -12.70 20.74 10.96
CA GLU A 380 -13.93 20.36 10.25
C GLU A 380 -13.88 20.55 8.72
N ASN A 381 -12.97 21.37 8.16
CA ASN A 381 -12.99 21.72 6.73
C ASN A 381 -11.77 21.28 5.88
N LEU A 382 -10.79 20.57 6.43
CA LEU A 382 -9.54 20.24 5.70
C LEU A 382 -9.78 19.40 4.42
N ALA A 383 -10.74 18.46 4.47
CA ALA A 383 -11.10 17.62 3.33
C ALA A 383 -11.76 18.42 2.20
N GLY A 384 -12.62 19.40 2.54
CA GLY A 384 -13.26 20.30 1.57
C GLY A 384 -12.23 21.24 0.91
N THR A 385 -11.32 21.81 1.71
CA THR A 385 -10.23 22.64 1.19
C THR A 385 -9.32 21.87 0.24
N LEU A 386 -8.95 20.63 0.59
CA LEU A 386 -8.16 19.74 -0.27
C LEU A 386 -8.82 19.49 -1.64
N LEU A 387 -10.14 19.27 -1.64
CA LEU A 387 -10.88 19.03 -2.87
C LEU A 387 -10.87 20.26 -3.78
N ASN A 388 -11.11 21.44 -3.21
CA ASN A 388 -11.07 22.70 -3.95
C ASN A 388 -9.68 22.98 -4.51
N ILE A 389 -8.62 22.74 -3.73
CA ILE A 389 -7.23 22.86 -4.20
C ILE A 389 -7.00 21.98 -5.43
N ARG A 390 -7.45 20.71 -5.42
CA ARG A 390 -7.31 19.82 -6.57
C ARG A 390 -8.10 20.31 -7.79
N ARG A 391 -9.34 20.79 -7.60
CA ARG A 391 -10.18 21.33 -8.70
C ARG A 391 -9.53 22.55 -9.35
N THR A 392 -9.06 23.49 -8.54
CA THR A 392 -8.34 24.68 -9.01
C THR A 392 -7.04 24.30 -9.70
N ALA A 393 -6.29 23.32 -9.17
CA ALA A 393 -5.06 22.84 -9.81
C ALA A 393 -5.33 22.24 -11.21
N ILE A 394 -6.37 21.40 -11.38
CA ILE A 394 -6.76 20.87 -12.70
C ILE A 394 -7.04 22.00 -13.68
N PHE A 395 -7.83 22.99 -13.26
CA PHE A 395 -8.20 24.13 -14.09
C PHE A 395 -6.97 24.96 -14.52
N VAL A 396 -6.10 25.30 -13.56
CA VAL A 396 -4.88 26.09 -13.81
C VAL A 396 -3.91 25.35 -14.73
N VAL A 397 -3.70 24.04 -14.53
CA VAL A 397 -2.80 23.22 -15.37
C VAL A 397 -3.25 23.23 -16.83
N LEU A 398 -4.55 23.08 -17.08
CA LEU A 398 -5.09 23.09 -18.44
C LEU A 398 -5.01 24.48 -19.08
N LEU A 399 -5.27 25.53 -18.30
CA LEU A 399 -5.14 26.90 -18.76
C LEU A 399 -3.68 27.28 -19.08
N LEU A 400 -2.70 26.76 -18.33
CA LEU A 400 -1.28 26.88 -18.67
C LEU A 400 -0.94 26.15 -19.98
N GLY A 401 -1.53 24.97 -20.21
CA GLY A 401 -1.41 24.26 -21.50
C GLY A 401 -1.95 25.07 -22.67
N TYR A 402 -3.12 25.72 -22.49
CA TYR A 402 -3.68 26.63 -23.50
C TYR A 402 -2.83 27.89 -23.70
N ALA A 403 -2.36 28.51 -22.62
CA ALA A 403 -1.48 29.68 -22.70
C ALA A 403 -0.20 29.37 -23.49
N TYR A 404 0.42 28.21 -23.22
CA TYR A 404 1.58 27.74 -23.98
C TYR A 404 1.24 27.48 -25.45
N TYR A 405 0.10 26.82 -25.73
CA TYR A 405 -0.38 26.62 -27.10
C TYR A 405 -0.48 27.93 -27.90
N ARG A 406 -0.95 29.01 -27.25
CA ARG A 406 -1.10 30.32 -27.88
C ARG A 406 0.22 31.08 -28.06
N SER A 407 1.19 30.88 -27.16
CA SER A 407 2.50 31.55 -27.21
C SER A 407 3.55 30.81 -28.04
N ALA A 408 3.43 29.50 -28.19
CA ALA A 408 4.38 28.69 -28.93
C ALA A 408 4.29 28.96 -30.44
N ASP A 409 5.41 28.82 -31.15
CA ASP A 409 5.45 28.95 -32.60
C ASP A 409 4.57 27.86 -33.25
N ILE A 410 3.50 28.30 -33.91
CA ILE A 410 2.45 27.45 -34.48
C ILE A 410 3.02 26.55 -35.60
N SER A 411 4.15 26.95 -36.18
CA SER A 411 4.83 26.31 -37.30
C SER A 411 5.55 25.01 -36.92
N ALA A 412 5.81 24.78 -35.63
CA ALA A 412 6.46 23.55 -35.17
C ALA A 412 5.48 22.35 -35.24
N GLY A 413 5.88 21.28 -35.95
CA GLY A 413 5.12 20.03 -36.04
C GLY A 413 4.82 19.44 -34.66
N LEU A 414 3.70 18.71 -34.51
CA LEU A 414 3.29 18.07 -33.25
C LEU A 414 4.50 17.35 -32.64
N ALA A 415 5.21 16.58 -33.50
CA ALA A 415 6.54 15.97 -33.42
C ALA A 415 7.60 16.52 -32.42
N SER A 416 7.59 17.82 -32.20
CA SER A 416 8.64 18.54 -31.47
C SER A 416 8.25 18.85 -30.02
N LEU A 417 7.00 19.25 -29.80
CA LEU A 417 6.45 19.65 -28.51
C LEU A 417 6.48 18.51 -27.48
N GLY A 418 6.33 17.28 -27.95
CA GLY A 418 6.35 16.10 -27.11
C GLY A 418 7.74 15.69 -26.65
N LEU A 419 8.75 15.90 -27.50
CA LEU A 419 10.14 15.60 -27.15
C LEU A 419 10.65 16.57 -26.08
N LEU A 420 10.28 17.86 -26.15
CA LEU A 420 10.57 18.83 -25.09
C LEU A 420 10.11 18.34 -23.72
N SER A 421 8.92 17.74 -23.67
CA SER A 421 8.32 17.21 -22.46
C SER A 421 9.05 15.96 -21.94
N PHE A 422 9.50 15.07 -22.82
CA PHE A 422 10.28 13.89 -22.43
C PHE A 422 11.66 14.28 -21.89
N VAL A 423 12.32 15.26 -22.49
CA VAL A 423 13.60 15.78 -22.00
C VAL A 423 13.43 16.44 -20.63
N ALA A 424 12.36 17.23 -20.41
CA ALA A 424 12.05 17.82 -19.10
C ALA A 424 11.94 16.75 -18.00
N ILE A 425 11.18 15.68 -18.26
CA ILE A 425 10.97 14.58 -17.31
C ILE A 425 12.24 13.74 -17.12
N SER A 426 13.08 13.62 -18.15
CA SER A 426 14.37 12.92 -18.03
C SER A 426 15.31 13.53 -16.98
N GLN A 427 15.12 14.80 -16.62
CA GLN A 427 15.89 15.46 -15.56
C GLN A 427 15.67 14.83 -14.17
N MET A 428 14.59 14.06 -13.98
CA MET A 428 14.35 13.30 -12.76
C MET A 428 15.08 11.95 -12.74
N ALA A 429 15.62 11.49 -13.87
CA ALA A 429 16.20 10.16 -14.00
C ALA A 429 17.47 9.96 -13.17
N PRO A 430 18.45 10.90 -13.13
CA PRO A 430 19.65 10.74 -12.31
C PRO A 430 19.33 10.55 -10.83
N SER A 431 18.39 11.33 -10.28
CA SER A 431 18.01 11.25 -8.87
C SER A 431 17.22 9.98 -8.55
N LEU A 432 16.31 9.56 -9.43
CA LEU A 432 15.53 8.32 -9.27
C LEU A 432 16.42 7.08 -9.35
N LEU A 433 17.21 6.94 -10.43
CA LEU A 433 18.06 5.77 -10.68
C LEU A 433 19.26 5.73 -9.73
N GLY A 434 19.93 6.87 -9.53
CA GLY A 434 21.01 7.02 -8.55
C GLY A 434 20.53 6.68 -7.14
N GLY A 435 19.31 7.08 -6.79
CA GLY A 435 18.66 6.70 -5.53
C GLY A 435 18.49 5.19 -5.34
N LEU A 436 18.29 4.42 -6.42
CA LEU A 436 18.07 2.97 -6.34
C LEU A 436 19.36 2.14 -6.20
N VAL A 437 20.52 2.74 -6.49
CA VAL A 437 21.82 2.05 -6.59
C VAL A 437 22.87 2.64 -5.65
N TRP A 438 22.95 3.96 -5.55
CA TRP A 438 24.01 4.66 -4.82
C TRP A 438 23.61 4.99 -3.38
N ARG A 439 24.31 4.42 -2.40
CA ARG A 439 23.97 4.57 -0.97
C ARG A 439 24.23 5.96 -0.39
N GLN A 440 25.23 6.67 -0.92
CA GLN A 440 25.63 7.99 -0.40
C GLN A 440 24.85 9.16 -1.02
N ALA A 441 23.98 8.91 -2.01
CA ALA A 441 23.12 9.93 -2.56
C ALA A 441 22.22 10.57 -1.49
N ASN A 442 22.24 11.91 -1.43
CA ASN A 442 21.55 12.74 -0.43
C ASN A 442 20.60 13.76 -1.10
N ALA A 443 19.75 14.42 -0.31
CA ALA A 443 18.77 15.36 -0.86
C ALA A 443 19.40 16.60 -1.50
N ARG A 444 20.55 17.07 -0.99
CA ARG A 444 21.26 18.22 -1.54
C ARG A 444 21.71 17.94 -2.98
N GLY A 445 22.31 16.77 -3.21
CA GLY A 445 22.64 16.29 -4.53
C GLY A 445 21.44 16.27 -5.46
N ALA A 446 20.35 15.64 -5.03
CA ALA A 446 19.12 15.57 -5.83
C ALA A 446 18.59 16.96 -6.22
N ILE A 447 18.56 17.91 -5.27
CA ILE A 447 18.12 19.30 -5.51
C ILE A 447 19.04 19.99 -6.51
N CYS A 448 20.36 20.02 -6.24
CA CYS A 448 21.32 20.69 -7.10
C CYS A 448 21.34 20.11 -8.52
N GLY A 449 21.33 18.78 -8.65
CA GLY A 449 21.27 18.10 -9.94
C GLY A 449 20.03 18.46 -10.74
N MET A 450 18.84 18.26 -10.16
CA MET A 450 17.58 18.52 -10.85
C MET A 450 17.40 20.00 -11.19
N VAL A 451 17.73 20.93 -10.28
CA VAL A 451 17.60 22.38 -10.54
C VAL A 451 18.56 22.83 -11.64
N SER A 452 19.83 22.45 -11.57
CA SER A 452 20.82 22.86 -12.58
C SER A 452 20.52 22.26 -13.96
N GLY A 453 20.20 20.96 -14.03
CA GLY A 453 19.84 20.32 -15.29
C GLY A 453 18.56 20.88 -15.91
N PHE A 454 17.54 21.09 -15.08
CA PHE A 454 16.27 21.67 -15.52
C PHE A 454 16.42 23.13 -15.97
N PHE A 455 17.28 23.90 -15.32
CA PHE A 455 17.59 25.27 -15.76
C PHE A 455 18.26 25.29 -17.13
N VAL A 456 19.24 24.41 -17.37
CA VAL A 456 19.90 24.27 -18.68
C VAL A 456 18.90 23.86 -19.75
N TRP A 457 18.01 22.89 -19.47
CA TRP A 457 16.92 22.54 -20.38
C TRP A 457 15.98 23.72 -20.65
N ALA A 458 15.59 24.46 -19.61
CA ALA A 458 14.68 25.58 -19.75
C ALA A 458 15.28 26.69 -20.62
N TYR A 459 16.57 26.96 -20.46
CA TYR A 459 17.29 27.98 -21.21
C TYR A 459 17.51 27.58 -22.68
N LEU A 460 17.92 26.33 -22.93
CA LEU A 460 18.32 25.87 -24.27
C LEU A 460 17.18 25.35 -25.14
N LEU A 461 16.09 24.85 -24.54
CA LEU A 461 15.01 24.17 -25.27
C LEU A 461 13.63 24.79 -25.01
N PHE A 462 13.30 25.12 -23.76
CA PHE A 462 11.98 25.67 -23.43
C PHE A 462 11.82 27.13 -23.87
N LEU A 463 12.81 27.99 -23.60
CA LEU A 463 12.75 29.42 -23.95
C LEU A 463 12.66 29.67 -25.47
N PRO A 464 13.44 28.99 -26.34
CA PRO A 464 13.29 29.13 -27.79
C PRO A 464 11.90 28.69 -28.28
N SER A 465 11.31 27.67 -27.66
CA SER A 465 9.95 27.20 -28.03
C SER A 465 8.84 28.23 -27.79
N LEU A 466 9.09 29.26 -26.97
CA LEU A 466 8.19 30.38 -26.71
C LEU A 466 8.48 31.60 -27.62
N GLY A 467 9.33 31.45 -28.64
CA GLY A 467 9.79 32.55 -29.48
C GLY A 467 10.96 33.35 -28.89
N GLY A 468 11.65 32.80 -27.89
CA GLY A 468 12.90 33.37 -27.36
C GLY A 468 14.12 33.11 -28.25
N PRO A 469 15.29 33.70 -27.92
CA PRO A 469 16.52 33.50 -28.70
C PRO A 469 17.01 32.05 -28.65
N ASP A 470 17.35 31.47 -29.80
CA ASP A 470 17.92 30.12 -29.91
C ASP A 470 19.41 30.11 -29.52
N ASN A 471 19.69 29.60 -28.31
CA ASN A 471 21.04 29.46 -27.77
C ASN A 471 21.56 28.02 -27.82
N SER A 472 20.97 27.16 -28.66
CA SER A 472 21.37 25.75 -28.79
C SER A 472 22.86 25.56 -29.12
N HIS A 473 23.48 26.51 -29.82
CA HIS A 473 24.92 26.54 -30.12
C HIS A 473 25.82 26.48 -28.87
N VAL A 474 25.36 27.02 -27.72
CA VAL A 474 26.10 26.96 -26.46
C VAL A 474 26.33 25.51 -26.03
N ALA A 475 25.35 24.63 -26.27
CA ALA A 475 25.48 23.22 -25.93
C ALA A 475 26.59 22.55 -26.74
N THR A 476 26.62 22.82 -28.04
CA THR A 476 27.65 22.34 -28.96
C THR A 476 29.04 22.77 -28.51
N THR A 477 29.24 24.07 -28.22
CA THR A 477 30.54 24.62 -27.81
C THR A 477 31.04 24.02 -26.49
N VAL A 478 30.17 23.85 -25.50
CA VAL A 478 30.56 23.29 -24.20
C VAL A 478 30.87 21.80 -24.31
N LEU A 479 30.07 21.04 -25.07
CA LEU A 479 30.29 19.60 -25.25
C LEU A 479 31.54 19.31 -26.09
N SER A 480 31.80 20.09 -27.14
CA SER A 480 33.02 19.94 -27.95
C SER A 480 34.27 20.29 -27.14
N PHE A 481 34.20 21.25 -26.22
CA PHE A 481 35.29 21.53 -25.28
C PHE A 481 35.54 20.38 -24.30
N LEU A 482 34.48 19.76 -23.76
CA LEU A 482 34.58 18.66 -22.80
C LEU A 482 35.01 17.33 -23.44
N LEU A 483 34.61 17.09 -24.70
CA LEU A 483 34.88 15.87 -25.45
C LEU A 483 35.49 16.22 -26.82
N PRO A 484 36.75 16.72 -26.85
CA PRO A 484 37.37 17.25 -28.07
C PRO A 484 37.71 16.17 -29.10
N PHE A 485 37.63 14.89 -28.74
CA PHE A 485 37.98 13.76 -29.61
C PHE A 485 36.76 13.10 -30.29
N THR A 486 35.56 13.71 -30.19
CA THR A 486 34.34 13.15 -30.79
C THR A 486 33.64 14.18 -31.68
N ASP A 487 33.50 13.87 -32.97
CA ASP A 487 32.74 14.70 -33.92
C ASP A 487 31.22 14.59 -33.73
N VAL A 488 30.76 13.79 -32.77
CA VAL A 488 29.33 13.51 -32.50
C VAL A 488 28.53 14.77 -32.16
N PHE A 489 29.16 15.74 -31.50
CA PHE A 489 28.46 16.94 -31.00
C PHE A 489 28.73 18.19 -31.86
N SER A 490 29.81 18.22 -32.64
CA SER A 490 30.24 19.38 -33.43
C SER A 490 30.34 19.13 -34.94
N GLY A 491 30.08 17.90 -35.39
CA GLY A 491 30.09 17.53 -36.80
C GLY A 491 28.90 18.08 -37.59
N PRO A 492 28.91 17.92 -38.93
CA PRO A 492 27.84 18.40 -39.82
C PRO A 492 26.47 17.78 -39.54
N ASP A 493 26.42 16.58 -38.94
CA ASP A 493 25.18 15.88 -38.56
C ASP A 493 24.75 16.12 -37.09
N ALA A 494 25.34 17.12 -36.42
CA ALA A 494 25.06 17.41 -35.02
C ALA A 494 23.62 17.93 -34.84
N ASP A 495 22.85 17.23 -34.00
CA ASP A 495 21.46 17.57 -33.70
C ASP A 495 21.36 18.49 -32.46
N PRO A 496 20.81 19.71 -32.60
CA PRO A 496 20.65 20.65 -31.49
C PRO A 496 19.88 20.06 -30.30
N LEU A 497 18.86 19.21 -30.56
CA LEU A 497 18.07 18.58 -29.51
C LEU A 497 18.91 17.56 -28.72
N VAL A 498 19.77 16.80 -29.41
CA VAL A 498 20.71 15.85 -28.79
C VAL A 498 21.70 16.59 -27.92
N ASN A 499 22.32 17.65 -28.45
CA ASN A 499 23.33 18.43 -27.73
C ASN A 499 22.76 19.07 -26.47
N ALA A 500 21.60 19.74 -26.58
CA ALA A 500 20.96 20.37 -25.43
C ALA A 500 20.52 19.34 -24.36
N THR A 501 20.00 18.19 -24.80
CA THR A 501 19.61 17.10 -23.89
C THR A 501 20.81 16.48 -23.19
N ALA A 502 21.88 16.18 -23.94
CA ALA A 502 23.11 15.62 -23.40
C ALA A 502 23.74 16.56 -22.37
N LEU A 503 23.87 17.86 -22.69
CA LEU A 503 24.43 18.85 -21.77
C LEU A 503 23.57 19.00 -20.51
N SER A 504 22.25 19.13 -20.64
CA SER A 504 21.37 19.27 -19.47
C SER A 504 21.45 18.07 -18.51
N LEU A 505 21.46 16.84 -19.04
CA LEU A 505 21.61 15.62 -18.25
C LEU A 505 23.02 15.46 -17.67
N LEU A 506 24.05 15.87 -18.40
CA LEU A 506 25.44 15.85 -17.92
C LEU A 506 25.61 16.81 -16.74
N VAL A 507 25.11 18.04 -16.85
CA VAL A 507 25.13 19.03 -15.76
C VAL A 507 24.33 18.51 -14.57
N ASN A 508 23.15 17.92 -14.80
CA ASN A 508 22.33 17.31 -13.76
C ASN A 508 23.08 16.22 -13.00
N LEU A 509 23.63 15.23 -13.73
CA LEU A 509 24.35 14.10 -13.14
C LEU A 509 25.61 14.57 -12.39
N THR A 510 26.36 15.50 -12.96
CA THR A 510 27.58 16.04 -12.36
C THR A 510 27.26 16.78 -11.06
N MET A 511 26.26 17.67 -11.08
CA MET A 511 25.83 18.39 -9.88
C MET A 511 25.22 17.46 -8.84
N TYR A 512 24.48 16.42 -9.27
CA TYR A 512 23.94 15.39 -8.40
C TYR A 512 25.05 14.65 -7.64
N VAL A 513 26.11 14.27 -8.35
CA VAL A 513 27.26 13.57 -7.78
C VAL A 513 28.08 14.49 -6.88
N LEU A 514 28.53 15.63 -7.40
CA LEU A 514 29.39 16.57 -6.65
C LEU A 514 28.69 17.07 -5.38
N ALA A 515 27.45 17.54 -5.48
CA ALA A 515 26.73 18.04 -4.31
C ALA A 515 26.35 16.91 -3.33
N SER A 516 26.16 15.67 -3.78
CA SER A 516 26.03 14.52 -2.87
C SER A 516 27.33 14.24 -2.10
N LEU A 517 28.49 14.43 -2.71
CA LEU A 517 29.79 14.21 -2.09
C LEU A 517 30.18 15.33 -1.10
N THR A 518 29.67 16.55 -1.27
CA THR A 518 29.96 17.67 -0.34
C THR A 518 29.49 17.45 1.09
N ARG A 519 28.54 16.53 1.32
CA ARG A 519 27.91 16.36 2.63
C ARG A 519 27.56 14.90 2.91
N ALA A 520 27.96 14.40 4.09
CA ALA A 520 27.51 13.10 4.56
C ALA A 520 25.97 13.03 4.71
N PRO A 521 25.31 11.92 4.30
CA PRO A 521 23.86 11.80 4.37
C PRO A 521 23.31 11.92 5.81
N LYS A 522 22.20 12.64 5.96
CA LYS A 522 21.46 12.78 7.23
C LYS A 522 20.97 11.41 7.74
N PRO A 523 20.69 11.26 9.05
CA PRO A 523 20.20 9.99 9.61
C PRO A 523 18.97 9.42 8.88
N LEU A 524 17.99 10.27 8.56
CA LEU A 524 16.78 9.87 7.83
C LEU A 524 17.06 9.44 6.38
N GLU A 525 17.99 10.11 5.70
CA GLU A 525 18.44 9.74 4.34
C GLU A 525 19.15 8.38 4.35
N ARG A 526 19.99 8.10 5.35
CA ARG A 526 20.67 6.80 5.51
C ARG A 526 19.68 5.67 5.76
N PHE A 527 18.67 5.93 6.59
CA PHE A 527 17.61 4.96 6.86
C PHE A 527 16.85 4.61 5.58
N GLN A 528 16.41 5.63 4.83
CA GLN A 528 15.70 5.44 3.56
C GLN A 528 16.57 4.77 2.48
N ALA A 529 17.86 5.11 2.39
CA ALA A 529 18.80 4.40 1.53
C ALA A 529 18.89 2.90 1.87
N GLY A 530 18.80 2.54 3.16
CA GLY A 530 18.76 1.16 3.63
C GLY A 530 17.54 0.38 3.15
N VAL A 531 16.36 1.02 3.11
CA VAL A 531 15.12 0.45 2.58
C VAL A 531 15.21 0.26 1.06
N PHE A 532 15.71 1.26 0.32
CA PHE A 532 15.72 1.26 -1.15
C PHE A 532 16.79 0.35 -1.77
N ILE A 533 17.92 0.14 -1.11
CA ILE A 533 19.08 -0.62 -1.66
C ILE A 533 19.10 -2.08 -1.16
N THR A 534 18.32 -2.44 -0.14
CA THR A 534 18.10 -3.81 0.38
C THR A 534 19.37 -4.63 0.69
N ARG A 535 19.75 -4.65 1.98
CA ARG A 535 20.29 -5.83 2.68
C ARG A 535 19.45 -6.03 3.96
N ARG A 536 18.30 -6.71 3.80
CA ARG A 536 17.27 -6.86 4.86
C ARG A 536 17.78 -7.52 6.16
N SER A 537 18.92 -8.23 6.14
CA SER A 537 19.37 -9.00 7.31
C SER A 537 20.26 -8.27 8.33
N ARG A 538 20.80 -7.08 8.03
CA ARG A 538 21.73 -6.37 8.95
C ARG A 538 21.17 -5.04 9.50
N SER A 539 20.24 -4.37 8.80
CA SER A 539 19.73 -3.05 9.21
C SER A 539 18.77 -3.12 10.40
N GLU A 540 17.90 -4.13 10.48
CA GLU A 540 16.98 -4.31 11.62
C GLU A 540 17.70 -4.66 12.93
N ARG A 541 18.85 -5.37 12.85
CA ARG A 541 19.67 -5.69 14.04
C ARG A 541 20.58 -4.53 14.45
N ALA A 542 21.07 -3.73 13.52
CA ALA A 542 22.00 -2.63 13.81
C ALA A 542 21.33 -1.40 14.46
N PHE A 543 20.00 -1.26 14.38
CA PHE A 543 19.28 -0.07 14.86
C PHE A 543 18.32 -0.29 16.02
N ARG A 544 18.25 -1.50 16.59
CA ARG A 544 17.50 -1.79 17.83
C ARG A 544 17.99 -1.02 19.08
N GLY A 545 18.99 -0.13 18.94
CA GLY A 545 19.53 0.67 20.06
C GLY A 545 19.71 2.17 19.79
N ARG A 546 19.29 2.73 18.64
CA ARG A 546 19.50 4.16 18.36
C ARG A 546 18.27 4.99 18.75
N LYS A 547 18.38 5.65 19.90
CA LYS A 547 17.34 6.49 20.52
C LYS A 547 17.16 7.79 19.71
N THR A 548 15.92 8.15 19.35
CA THR A 548 15.62 9.50 18.82
C THR A 548 15.51 10.50 19.97
N LYS A 549 15.61 11.81 19.70
CA LYS A 549 15.37 12.84 20.73
C LYS A 549 13.87 13.05 21.04
N VAL A 550 12.97 12.44 20.25
CA VAL A 550 11.51 12.56 20.41
C VAL A 550 11.03 11.49 21.38
N THR A 551 10.20 11.86 22.36
CA THR A 551 9.68 10.91 23.34
C THR A 551 8.46 10.16 22.80
N VAL A 552 8.14 9.00 23.39
CA VAL A 552 6.91 8.27 23.08
C VAL A 552 5.67 9.16 23.35
N ARG A 553 5.71 9.98 24.41
CA ARG A 553 4.67 10.95 24.76
C ARG A 553 4.42 11.96 23.64
N ASP A 554 5.47 12.49 23.03
CA ASP A 554 5.34 13.46 21.93
C ASP A 554 4.66 12.83 20.71
N LEU A 555 4.97 11.56 20.40
CA LEU A 555 4.33 10.81 19.32
C LEU A 555 2.85 10.55 19.65
N LYS A 556 2.55 10.05 20.86
CA LYS A 556 1.17 9.78 21.32
C LYS A 556 0.33 11.06 21.30
N ALA A 557 0.85 12.17 21.83
CA ALA A 557 0.16 13.46 21.84
C ALA A 557 -0.08 14.02 20.43
N THR A 558 0.89 13.85 19.52
CA THR A 558 0.72 14.24 18.12
C THR A 558 -0.38 13.41 17.46
N ILE A 559 -0.38 12.09 17.64
CA ILE A 559 -1.36 11.20 17.00
C ILE A 559 -2.76 11.39 17.60
N ALA A 560 -2.86 11.54 18.92
CA ALA A 560 -4.12 11.80 19.61
C ALA A 560 -4.79 13.08 19.10
N ARG A 561 -4.00 14.13 18.79
CA ARG A 561 -4.51 15.38 18.20
C ARG A 561 -5.23 15.18 16.87
N TYR A 562 -4.83 14.18 16.08
CA TYR A 562 -5.35 13.96 14.73
C TYR A 562 -6.32 12.78 14.61
N MET A 563 -6.24 11.78 15.50
CA MET A 563 -7.02 10.55 15.41
C MET A 563 -7.96 10.31 16.61
N GLY A 564 -7.91 11.19 17.62
CA GLY A 564 -8.57 10.98 18.90
C GLY A 564 -7.77 10.06 19.83
N ASP A 565 -7.93 10.27 21.14
CA ASP A 565 -7.10 9.62 22.16
C ASP A 565 -7.34 8.10 22.23
N GLU A 566 -8.61 7.64 22.14
CA GLU A 566 -8.93 6.21 22.18
C GLU A 566 -8.32 5.40 21.03
N ARG A 567 -8.33 5.95 19.81
CA ARG A 567 -7.84 5.24 18.62
C ARG A 567 -6.31 5.16 18.62
N MET A 568 -5.66 6.20 19.16
CA MET A 568 -4.22 6.22 19.43
C MET A 568 -3.87 5.13 20.45
N GLN A 569 -4.52 5.11 21.62
CA GLN A 569 -4.24 4.15 22.70
C GLN A 569 -4.41 2.69 22.23
N ARG A 570 -5.53 2.38 21.56
CA ARG A 570 -5.78 1.02 21.01
C ARG A 570 -4.68 0.57 20.05
N SER A 571 -4.19 1.47 19.21
CA SER A 571 -3.18 1.15 18.20
C SER A 571 -1.80 0.97 18.82
N PHE A 572 -1.42 1.81 19.79
CA PHE A 572 -0.16 1.66 20.53
C PHE A 572 -0.15 0.39 21.38
N HIS A 573 -1.25 0.04 22.05
CA HIS A 573 -1.36 -1.24 22.76
C HIS A 573 -1.25 -2.46 21.83
N THR A 574 -1.80 -2.36 20.62
CA THR A 574 -1.63 -3.42 19.61
C THR A 574 -0.17 -3.57 19.21
N TYR A 575 0.54 -2.45 19.03
CA TYR A 575 1.97 -2.45 18.74
C TYR A 575 2.82 -3.01 19.90
N GLU A 576 2.50 -2.67 21.15
CA GLU A 576 3.16 -3.22 22.34
C GLU A 576 3.01 -4.74 22.43
N ARG A 577 1.80 -5.26 22.17
CA ARG A 577 1.55 -6.72 22.13
C ARG A 577 2.29 -7.42 21.00
N GLN A 578 2.35 -6.81 19.81
CA GLN A 578 3.04 -7.39 18.66
C GLN A 578 4.56 -7.32 18.78
N SER A 579 5.08 -6.26 19.40
CA SER A 579 6.52 -6.07 19.61
C SER A 579 7.05 -6.74 20.87
N GLY A 580 6.18 -7.15 21.79
CA GLY A 580 6.54 -7.78 23.07
C GLY A 580 7.25 -6.82 24.03
N ARG A 581 7.00 -5.51 23.91
CA ARG A 581 7.69 -4.46 24.68
C ARG A 581 6.67 -3.43 25.18
N TRP A 582 6.77 -3.08 26.47
CA TRP A 582 6.06 -1.95 27.05
C TRP A 582 6.74 -0.62 26.66
N LEU A 583 5.97 0.36 26.19
CA LEU A 583 6.48 1.67 25.83
C LEU A 583 6.31 2.63 27.01
N ASP A 584 7.43 3.08 27.57
CA ASP A 584 7.44 4.19 28.53
C ASP A 584 7.29 5.52 27.79
N ASP A 585 6.35 6.35 28.25
CA ASP A 585 6.00 7.64 27.65
C ASP A 585 7.18 8.62 27.63
N ASN A 586 8.04 8.58 28.64
CA ASN A 586 9.22 9.45 28.72
C ASN A 586 10.44 8.86 28.02
N ALA A 587 10.37 7.60 27.58
CA ALA A 587 11.47 7.00 26.85
C ALA A 587 11.59 7.62 25.44
N PRO A 588 12.83 7.75 24.93
CA PRO A 588 13.03 8.14 23.55
C PRO A 588 12.45 7.09 22.61
N ALA A 589 11.66 7.54 21.64
CA ALA A 589 11.08 6.68 20.63
C ALA A 589 12.18 6.08 19.76
N ASP A 590 12.06 4.79 19.48
CA ASP A 590 12.90 4.15 18.46
C ASP A 590 12.35 4.43 17.06
N MET A 591 13.20 4.27 16.04
CA MET A 591 12.81 4.53 14.65
C MET A 591 11.68 3.63 14.16
N ALA A 592 11.52 2.44 14.75
CA ALA A 592 10.42 1.54 14.42
C ALA A 592 9.07 2.11 14.89
N LEU A 593 9.02 2.64 16.12
CA LEU A 593 7.84 3.31 16.65
C LEU A 593 7.49 4.59 15.90
N VAL A 594 8.50 5.37 15.50
CA VAL A 594 8.30 6.57 14.65
C VAL A 594 7.67 6.18 13.30
N HIS A 595 8.16 5.11 12.67
CA HIS A 595 7.59 4.63 11.40
C HIS A 595 6.17 4.10 11.55
N PHE A 596 5.90 3.33 12.61
CA PHE A 596 4.55 2.87 12.95
C PHE A 596 3.59 4.05 13.14
N SER A 597 4.02 5.05 13.91
CA SER A 597 3.29 6.29 14.17
C SER A 597 2.97 7.06 12.88
N GLU A 598 3.94 7.15 11.94
CA GLU A 598 3.76 7.74 10.62
C GLU A 598 2.72 6.98 9.79
N GLN A 599 2.79 5.65 9.77
CA GLN A 599 1.82 4.81 9.06
C GLN A 599 0.40 4.94 9.63
N LEU A 600 0.29 5.10 10.95
CA LEU A 600 -0.97 5.28 11.64
C LEU A 600 -1.62 6.60 11.27
N LEU A 601 -0.87 7.70 11.39
CA LEU A 601 -1.36 9.02 11.04
C LEU A 601 -1.65 9.12 9.53
N GLY A 602 -0.84 8.46 8.70
CA GLY A 602 -1.03 8.36 7.26
C GLY A 602 -2.34 7.68 6.87
N SER A 603 -2.89 6.81 7.72
CA SER A 603 -4.22 6.22 7.51
C SER A 603 -5.38 7.18 7.77
N ALA A 604 -5.13 8.30 8.45
CA ALA A 604 -6.15 9.30 8.78
C ALA A 604 -6.09 10.55 7.88
N ILE A 605 -4.89 11.02 7.52
CA ILE A 605 -4.68 12.31 6.82
C ILE A 605 -3.90 12.13 5.50
N GLY A 606 -3.59 10.89 5.10
CA GLY A 606 -2.76 10.57 3.95
C GLY A 606 -1.26 10.55 4.28
N SER A 607 -0.51 9.68 3.59
CA SER A 607 0.92 9.43 3.87
C SER A 607 1.78 10.70 3.76
N SER A 608 1.53 11.56 2.77
CA SER A 608 2.30 12.81 2.56
C SER A 608 2.05 13.86 3.66
N SER A 609 0.81 14.02 4.12
CA SER A 609 0.46 14.96 5.21
C SER A 609 1.00 14.48 6.56
N ALA A 610 0.90 13.18 6.84
CA ALA A 610 1.47 12.57 8.04
C ALA A 610 2.98 12.78 8.13
N ARG A 611 3.69 12.68 6.99
CA ARG A 611 5.13 12.96 6.90
C ARG A 611 5.47 14.38 7.31
N LEU A 612 4.69 15.37 6.86
CA LEU A 612 4.95 16.76 7.21
C LEU A 612 4.80 16.98 8.72
N VAL A 613 3.72 16.46 9.31
CA VAL A 613 3.48 16.52 10.76
C VAL A 613 4.66 15.91 11.53
N PHE A 614 5.10 14.71 11.16
CA PHE A 614 6.26 14.08 11.82
C PHE A 614 7.57 14.81 11.57
N SER A 615 7.78 15.38 10.37
CA SER A 615 8.99 16.16 10.07
C SER A 615 9.09 17.40 10.95
N LEU A 616 7.96 18.05 11.26
CA LEU A 616 7.92 19.21 12.14
C LEU A 616 8.18 18.84 13.60
N VAL A 617 7.63 17.71 14.07
CA VAL A 617 7.90 17.19 15.43
C VAL A 617 9.38 16.82 15.59
N LEU A 618 9.98 16.24 14.55
CA LEU A 618 11.40 15.88 14.53
C LEU A 618 12.32 17.10 14.39
N GLN A 619 11.92 18.15 13.66
CA GLN A 619 12.70 19.39 13.48
C GLN A 619 12.70 20.30 14.72
N ARG A 620 11.62 20.31 15.51
CA ARG A 620 11.46 21.20 16.68
C ARG A 620 12.53 21.06 17.77
N VAL A 621 13.38 20.04 17.71
CA VAL A 621 14.38 19.68 18.73
C VAL A 621 15.82 19.93 18.25
N ASP A 622 16.02 20.43 17.03
CA ASP A 622 17.35 20.74 16.48
C ASP A 622 17.74 22.25 16.53
N ASP A 623 16.79 23.18 16.75
CA ASP A 623 17.03 24.65 16.70
C ASP A 623 17.35 25.31 18.07
N THR A 624 17.53 24.55 19.15
CA THR A 624 17.75 25.09 20.51
C THR A 624 19.22 25.14 20.94
N SER A 625 20.13 25.50 20.03
CA SER A 625 21.54 25.70 20.40
C SER A 625 22.28 26.73 19.55
N SER A 626 22.07 28.01 19.84
CA SER A 626 23.12 29.05 19.77
C SER A 626 22.64 30.37 20.40
N ASP A 627 23.58 31.05 21.06
CA ASP A 627 23.60 32.48 21.39
C ASP A 627 23.09 32.96 22.75
N THR A 628 23.97 32.82 23.75
CA THR A 628 23.92 33.54 25.03
C THR A 628 24.80 34.80 25.08
N ALA A 629 25.62 35.08 24.06
CA ALA A 629 26.51 36.26 24.07
C ALA A 629 25.89 37.53 23.45
N TRP A 630 24.84 37.39 22.62
CA TRP A 630 24.18 38.50 21.93
C TRP A 630 23.18 39.28 22.82
N LEU A 631 22.77 38.70 23.96
CA LEU A 631 21.73 39.26 24.83
C LEU A 631 22.18 40.43 25.72
N LEU A 632 23.49 40.62 25.94
CA LEU A 632 23.98 41.68 26.82
C LEU A 632 24.04 43.06 26.14
N ASP A 633 24.45 43.12 24.87
CA ASP A 633 24.57 44.41 24.17
C ASP A 633 23.20 45.02 23.82
N GLN A 634 22.19 44.20 23.55
CA GLN A 634 20.81 44.69 23.34
C GLN A 634 20.16 45.29 24.60
N ALA A 635 20.59 44.89 25.80
CA ALA A 635 19.97 45.34 27.04
C ALA A 635 20.20 46.83 27.31
N SER A 636 21.37 47.35 26.91
CA SER A 636 21.71 48.77 27.12
C SER A 636 21.05 49.71 26.11
N GLU A 637 20.94 49.30 24.84
CA GLU A 637 20.25 50.08 23.81
C GLU A 637 18.72 50.09 24.03
N ALA A 638 18.16 48.99 24.56
CA ALA A 638 16.75 48.87 24.89
C ALA A 638 16.30 49.81 26.03
N LEU A 639 17.17 50.15 26.98
CA LEU A 639 16.79 51.02 28.12
C LEU A 639 16.54 52.47 27.67
N GLN A 640 17.33 52.96 26.74
CA GLN A 640 17.19 54.33 26.20
C GLN A 640 15.98 54.43 25.25
N TYR A 641 15.79 53.40 24.42
CA TYR A 641 14.57 53.24 23.61
C TYR A 641 13.31 53.15 24.47
N ASN A 642 13.35 52.43 25.60
CA ASN A 642 12.20 52.29 26.49
C ASN A 642 11.74 53.63 27.10
N GLN A 643 12.65 54.57 27.39
CA GLN A 643 12.24 55.86 27.96
C GLN A 643 11.47 56.75 26.96
N ASP A 644 11.97 56.88 25.73
CA ASP A 644 11.28 57.62 24.65
C ASP A 644 9.99 56.91 24.22
N MET A 645 9.99 55.57 24.19
CA MET A 645 8.81 54.77 23.91
C MET A 645 7.74 54.94 25.01
N LEU A 646 8.12 55.01 26.30
CA LEU A 646 7.16 55.19 27.40
C LEU A 646 6.47 56.56 27.34
N GLN A 647 7.20 57.63 27.02
CA GLN A 647 6.62 58.97 26.92
C GLN A 647 5.70 59.09 25.70
N THR A 648 6.08 58.49 24.57
CA THR A 648 5.24 58.40 23.37
C THR A 648 4.00 57.53 23.62
N ALA A 649 4.16 56.38 24.27
CA ALA A 649 3.07 55.45 24.60
C ALA A 649 2.04 56.09 25.53
N LEU A 650 2.46 56.79 26.58
CA LEU A 650 1.54 57.47 27.51
C LEU A 650 0.70 58.56 26.82
N SER A 651 1.24 59.21 25.78
CA SER A 651 0.54 60.26 25.03
C SER A 651 -0.40 59.72 23.93
N GLN A 652 -0.12 58.54 23.37
CA GLN A 652 -0.93 57.87 22.35
C GLN A 652 -1.90 56.81 22.92
N MET A 653 -1.86 56.54 24.23
CA MET A 653 -2.77 55.60 24.88
C MET A 653 -4.23 56.03 24.76
N ASP A 654 -5.08 55.08 24.36
CA ASP A 654 -6.54 55.26 24.27
C ASP A 654 -7.23 55.33 25.65
N GLN A 655 -6.50 54.99 26.72
CA GLN A 655 -6.93 55.15 28.12
C GLN A 655 -6.52 56.50 28.69
N GLY A 656 -7.43 57.10 29.47
CA GLY A 656 -7.09 58.25 30.30
C GLY A 656 -6.30 57.82 31.52
N ILE A 657 -5.22 58.53 31.86
CA ILE A 657 -4.43 58.30 33.07
C ILE A 657 -4.32 59.62 33.83
N ALA A 658 -4.58 59.57 35.13
CA ALA A 658 -4.39 60.68 36.05
C ALA A 658 -3.82 60.19 37.38
N VAL A 659 -2.76 60.83 37.86
CA VAL A 659 -2.11 60.55 39.14
C VAL A 659 -2.38 61.71 40.08
N PHE A 660 -2.77 61.42 41.31
CA PHE A 660 -3.03 62.38 42.37
C PHE A 660 -2.08 62.15 43.55
N ASP A 661 -1.69 63.23 44.24
CA ASP A 661 -0.88 63.17 45.46
C ASP A 661 -1.71 62.75 46.70
N ASN A 662 -1.07 62.69 47.87
CA ASN A 662 -1.72 62.31 49.15
C ASN A 662 -2.77 63.35 49.62
N ALA A 663 -2.82 64.54 49.03
CA ALA A 663 -3.86 65.55 49.26
C ALA A 663 -4.97 65.49 48.20
N ASN A 664 -4.95 64.48 47.33
CA ASN A 664 -5.85 64.27 46.19
C ASN A 664 -5.79 65.39 45.13
N ASN A 665 -4.62 66.00 44.96
CA ASN A 665 -4.37 66.98 43.90
C ASN A 665 -3.68 66.33 42.70
N LEU A 666 -4.08 66.71 41.49
CA LEU A 666 -3.56 66.13 40.25
C LEU A 666 -2.08 66.48 40.04
N ILE A 667 -1.23 65.48 39.80
CA ILE A 667 0.21 65.66 39.56
C ILE A 667 0.67 65.26 38.16
N ILE A 668 0.08 64.20 37.58
CA ILE A 668 0.41 63.70 36.24
C ILE A 668 -0.89 63.35 35.54
N TRP A 669 -1.04 63.72 34.27
CA TRP A 669 -2.15 63.26 33.45
C TRP A 669 -1.73 63.14 31.99
N ASN A 670 -2.44 62.30 31.24
CA ASN A 670 -2.33 62.28 29.78
C ASN A 670 -3.50 63.04 29.12
N ARG A 671 -3.38 63.35 27.83
CA ARG A 671 -4.41 64.09 27.07
C ARG A 671 -5.76 63.37 27.08
N ARG A 672 -5.74 62.04 27.05
CA ARG A 672 -6.93 61.20 26.93
C ARG A 672 -7.83 61.26 28.17
N PHE A 673 -7.25 61.39 29.38
CA PHE A 673 -8.00 61.58 30.62
C PHE A 673 -8.96 62.76 30.54
N ARG A 674 -8.48 63.91 30.08
CA ARG A 674 -9.29 65.12 29.91
C ARG A 674 -10.35 64.99 28.84
N GLN A 675 -10.06 64.28 27.74
CA GLN A 675 -11.00 64.08 26.65
C GLN A 675 -12.15 63.14 27.04
N LEU A 676 -11.83 62.05 27.75
CA LEU A 676 -12.82 61.05 28.18
C LEU A 676 -13.83 61.61 29.18
N LEU A 677 -13.39 62.49 30.09
CA LEU A 677 -14.27 63.17 31.05
C LEU A 677 -14.78 64.53 30.55
N ASP A 678 -14.36 64.96 29.36
CA ASP A 678 -14.67 66.26 28.76
C ASP A 678 -14.43 67.44 29.73
N LEU A 679 -13.20 67.53 30.25
CA LEU A 679 -12.80 68.52 31.27
C LEU A 679 -12.21 69.81 30.66
N PRO A 680 -12.54 71.01 31.21
CA PRO A 680 -12.02 72.29 30.75
C PRO A 680 -10.49 72.40 30.92
N GLU A 681 -9.84 73.29 30.17
CA GLU A 681 -8.37 73.45 30.22
C GLU A 681 -7.80 73.77 31.59
N ALA A 682 -8.55 74.53 32.41
CA ALA A 682 -8.16 74.86 33.78
C ALA A 682 -8.05 73.62 34.70
N ALA A 683 -8.74 72.52 34.38
CA ALA A 683 -8.73 71.28 35.17
C ALA A 683 -7.57 70.32 34.83
N GLY A 684 -6.65 70.74 33.95
CA GLY A 684 -5.42 70.02 33.60
C GLY A 684 -4.18 70.79 34.04
N GLN A 685 -4.10 71.16 35.31
CA GLN A 685 -2.95 71.82 35.90
C GLN A 685 -2.48 71.02 37.11
N VAL A 686 -1.16 71.03 37.36
CA VAL A 686 -0.59 70.41 38.55
C VAL A 686 -1.17 71.11 39.79
N GLY A 687 -1.68 70.35 40.74
CA GLY A 687 -2.32 70.86 41.95
C GLY A 687 -3.86 70.92 41.90
N PHE A 688 -4.51 70.52 40.80
CA PHE A 688 -5.98 70.61 40.68
C PHE A 688 -6.69 69.55 41.56
N PRO A 689 -7.61 69.92 42.47
CA PRO A 689 -8.23 68.97 43.39
C PRO A 689 -9.21 67.98 42.72
N LEU A 690 -9.19 66.72 43.13
CA LEU A 690 -10.13 65.68 42.66
C LEU A 690 -11.60 66.06 42.95
N ALA A 691 -11.86 66.70 44.08
CA ALA A 691 -13.22 67.14 44.45
C ALA A 691 -13.81 68.14 43.44
N ASP A 692 -12.97 69.03 42.89
CA ASP A 692 -13.41 70.02 41.90
C ASP A 692 -13.69 69.37 40.54
N ILE A 693 -12.96 68.30 40.19
CA ILE A 693 -13.24 67.51 38.97
C ILE A 693 -14.62 66.86 39.09
N VAL A 694 -14.96 66.27 40.23
CA VAL A 694 -16.28 65.65 40.47
C VAL A 694 -17.39 66.69 40.50
N ALA A 695 -17.13 67.88 41.04
CA ALA A 695 -18.08 69.00 41.03
C ALA A 695 -18.41 69.47 39.60
N ILE A 696 -17.42 69.48 38.68
CA ILE A 696 -17.63 69.79 37.26
C ILE A 696 -18.58 68.78 36.61
N LEU A 697 -18.36 67.48 36.82
CA LEU A 697 -19.22 66.42 36.26
C LEU A 697 -20.65 66.48 36.82
N THR A 698 -20.79 66.81 38.10
CA THR A 698 -22.09 66.99 38.77
C THR A 698 -22.84 68.20 38.22
N LYS A 699 -22.14 69.33 37.99
CA LYS A 699 -22.73 70.55 37.41
C LYS A 699 -23.18 70.35 35.96
N ARG A 700 -22.50 69.48 35.20
CA ARG A 700 -22.88 69.12 33.82
C ARG A 700 -24.10 68.19 33.75
N GLY A 701 -24.47 67.56 34.87
CA GLY A 701 -25.64 66.68 34.96
C GLY A 701 -25.36 65.21 34.65
N ASP A 702 -24.09 64.81 34.47
CA ASP A 702 -23.71 63.41 34.27
C ASP A 702 -23.88 62.58 35.55
N ILE A 703 -23.80 63.22 36.72
CA ILE A 703 -23.96 62.59 38.04
C ILE A 703 -25.02 63.37 38.84
N ARG A 704 -25.88 62.64 39.55
CA ARG A 704 -26.87 63.23 40.44
C ARG A 704 -26.18 63.84 41.67
N LYS A 705 -26.63 65.02 42.11
CA LYS A 705 -26.01 65.76 43.24
C LYS A 705 -25.97 64.97 44.56
N GLU A 706 -26.87 64.01 44.75
CA GLU A 706 -26.91 63.12 45.91
C GLU A 706 -25.79 62.07 45.91
N ASP A 707 -25.23 61.74 44.74
CA ASP A 707 -24.20 60.72 44.54
C ASP A 707 -22.77 61.27 44.55
N GLU A 708 -22.59 62.60 44.63
CA GLU A 708 -21.29 63.29 44.57
C GLU A 708 -20.30 62.77 45.63
N LYS A 709 -20.75 62.66 46.89
CA LYS A 709 -19.93 62.13 48.00
C LYS A 709 -19.59 60.66 47.83
N ARG A 710 -20.50 59.88 47.25
CA ARG A 710 -20.31 58.44 46.99
C ARG A 710 -19.29 58.22 45.88
N LEU A 711 -19.31 59.06 44.84
CA LEU A 711 -18.37 58.97 43.74
C LEU A 711 -16.95 59.31 44.18
N ILE A 712 -16.76 60.37 44.98
CA ILE A 712 -15.44 60.70 45.56
C ILE A 712 -14.92 59.53 46.40
N ALA A 713 -15.78 58.90 47.21
CA ALA A 713 -15.40 57.71 47.97
C ALA A 713 -15.00 56.53 47.06
N ASN A 714 -15.67 56.34 45.93
CA ASN A 714 -15.32 55.29 44.95
C ASN A 714 -13.96 55.58 44.27
N PHE A 715 -13.67 56.84 43.92
CA PHE A 715 -12.36 57.22 43.38
C PHE A 715 -11.22 56.93 44.36
N LEU A 716 -11.47 57.05 45.66
CA LEU A 716 -10.50 56.76 46.73
C LEU A 716 -10.49 55.28 47.15
N THR A 717 -11.40 54.46 46.62
CA THR A 717 -11.44 53.02 46.90
C THR A 717 -10.43 52.31 46.00
N LEU A 718 -9.36 51.81 46.60
CA LEU A 718 -8.29 51.12 45.89
C LEU A 718 -8.75 49.76 45.34
N ASP A 719 -8.20 49.39 44.19
CA ASP A 719 -8.26 48.06 43.56
C ASP A 719 -9.65 47.52 43.20
N LYS A 720 -10.70 48.36 43.24
CA LYS A 720 -12.02 48.03 42.70
C LYS A 720 -12.40 49.00 41.59
N PRO A 721 -12.57 48.51 40.34
CA PRO A 721 -13.07 49.36 39.28
C PRO A 721 -14.54 49.69 39.55
N PHE A 722 -14.94 50.91 39.20
CA PHE A 722 -16.34 51.31 39.16
C PHE A 722 -16.66 51.93 37.81
N LEU A 723 -17.93 51.86 37.44
CA LEU A 723 -18.41 52.37 36.16
C LEU A 723 -18.98 53.77 36.34
N LEU A 724 -18.58 54.66 35.43
CA LEU A 724 -19.04 56.03 35.36
C LEU A 724 -19.79 56.18 34.03
N GLU A 725 -21.11 56.34 34.12
CA GLU A 725 -21.98 56.51 32.96
C GLU A 725 -22.08 57.99 32.62
N LEU A 726 -21.61 58.39 31.45
CA LEU A 726 -21.66 59.77 30.95
C LEU A 726 -22.79 59.91 29.91
N GLY A 727 -23.38 61.11 29.82
CA GLY A 727 -24.36 61.43 28.78
C GLY A 727 -25.61 60.54 28.80
N ASN A 728 -26.14 60.20 29.98
CA ASN A 728 -27.30 59.30 30.18
C ASN A 728 -27.10 57.87 29.64
N GLY A 729 -25.91 57.28 29.86
CA GLY A 729 -25.61 55.89 29.50
C GLY A 729 -25.16 55.69 28.05
N GLN A 730 -24.87 56.77 27.32
CA GLN A 730 -24.28 56.69 25.97
C GLN A 730 -22.80 56.32 25.99
N GLN A 731 -22.07 56.65 27.07
CA GLN A 731 -20.70 56.22 27.28
C GLN A 731 -20.54 55.63 28.67
N ILE A 732 -19.91 54.45 28.74
CA ILE A 732 -19.60 53.75 29.98
C ILE A 732 -18.09 53.76 30.16
N ILE A 733 -17.62 54.52 31.15
CA ILE A 733 -16.20 54.62 31.49
C ILE A 733 -15.91 53.77 32.71
N GLU A 734 -15.05 52.78 32.55
CA GLU A 734 -14.47 52.05 33.68
C GLU A 734 -13.34 52.87 34.28
N VAL A 735 -13.48 53.21 35.56
CA VAL A 735 -12.46 53.89 36.34
C VAL A 735 -11.83 52.90 37.31
N ARG A 736 -10.50 52.82 37.33
CA ARG A 736 -9.75 52.00 38.28
C ARG A 736 -8.71 52.83 39.01
N THR A 737 -8.69 52.74 40.33
CA THR A 737 -7.74 53.43 41.20
C THR A 737 -6.77 52.43 41.83
N ASN A 738 -5.47 52.67 41.68
CA ASN A 738 -4.42 51.91 42.36
C ASN A 738 -3.55 52.86 43.21
N ALA A 739 -2.94 52.34 44.27
CA ALA A 739 -2.04 53.10 45.12
C ALA A 739 -0.66 53.27 44.47
N MET A 740 -0.05 54.43 44.64
CA MET A 740 1.34 54.69 44.29
C MET A 740 2.25 54.52 45.53
N PRO A 741 3.54 54.18 45.35
CA PRO A 741 4.49 53.99 46.45
C PRO A 741 4.58 55.17 47.42
N ASP A 742 4.43 56.40 46.92
CA ASP A 742 4.57 57.65 47.69
C ASP A 742 3.25 58.15 48.32
N LYS A 743 2.31 57.24 48.62
CA LYS A 743 0.97 57.54 49.19
C LYS A 743 0.03 58.38 48.30
N GLY A 744 0.37 58.58 47.03
CA GLY A 744 -0.56 59.07 46.00
C GLY A 744 -1.44 57.96 45.43
N ILE A 745 -2.33 58.32 44.51
CA ILE A 745 -3.17 57.38 43.76
C ILE A 745 -3.00 57.56 42.26
N VAL A 746 -3.05 56.48 41.50
CA VAL A 746 -3.16 56.51 40.04
C VAL A 746 -4.52 56.00 39.62
N THR A 747 -5.19 56.76 38.75
CA THR A 747 -6.51 56.46 38.22
C THR A 747 -6.42 56.28 36.71
N THR A 748 -7.03 55.21 36.22
CA THR A 748 -7.12 54.90 34.78
C THR A 748 -8.58 54.89 34.34
N TYR A 749 -8.86 55.44 33.17
CA TYR A 749 -10.20 55.65 32.61
C TYR A 749 -10.26 54.99 31.24
N THR A 750 -11.18 54.04 31.07
CA THR A 750 -11.33 53.28 29.82
C THR A 750 -12.78 53.33 29.35
N ASP A 751 -13.02 53.75 28.10
CA ASP A 751 -14.35 53.59 27.48
C ASP A 751 -14.58 52.11 27.15
N ILE A 752 -15.51 51.48 27.86
CA ILE A 752 -15.84 50.05 27.69
C ILE A 752 -17.16 49.83 26.97
N THR A 753 -17.75 50.87 26.36
CA THR A 753 -19.09 50.82 25.77
C THR A 753 -19.24 49.71 24.72
N GLN A 754 -18.29 49.61 23.78
CA GLN A 754 -18.30 48.54 22.76
C GLN A 754 -18.03 47.15 23.36
N ARG A 755 -17.20 47.07 24.40
CA ARG A 755 -16.84 45.81 25.04
C ARG A 755 -18.03 45.20 25.77
N VAL A 756 -18.80 46.02 26.50
CA VAL A 756 -20.02 45.56 27.19
C VAL A 756 -21.07 45.07 26.18
N ALA A 757 -21.23 45.76 25.04
CA ALA A 757 -22.14 45.33 23.98
C ALA A 757 -21.70 44.02 23.30
N ALA A 758 -20.39 43.87 23.04
CA ALA A 758 -19.83 42.65 22.47
C ALA A 758 -19.91 41.44 23.42
N ASP A 759 -19.68 41.64 24.72
CA ASP A 759 -19.80 40.58 25.73
C ASP A 759 -21.23 40.06 25.84
N MET A 760 -22.24 40.92 25.74
CA MET A 760 -23.65 40.48 25.71
C MET A 760 -23.98 39.67 24.46
N ALA A 761 -23.52 40.10 23.27
CA ALA A 761 -23.73 39.37 22.02
C ALA A 761 -23.01 38.01 22.01
N LEU A 762 -21.78 37.97 22.55
CA LEU A 762 -20.99 36.74 22.66
C LEU A 762 -21.64 35.74 23.62
N LYS A 763 -22.22 36.22 24.73
CA LYS A 763 -22.92 35.36 25.69
C LYS A 763 -24.13 34.66 25.07
N GLN A 764 -24.95 35.37 24.30
CA GLN A 764 -26.07 34.77 23.56
C GLN A 764 -25.61 33.76 22.49
N ALA A 765 -24.51 34.07 21.78
CA ALA A 765 -23.95 33.16 20.78
C ALA A 765 -23.41 31.87 21.43
N ASN A 766 -22.71 31.98 22.57
CA ASN A 766 -22.17 30.84 23.31
C ASN A 766 -23.28 29.92 23.84
N GLU A 767 -24.35 30.47 24.43
CA GLU A 767 -25.48 29.66 24.91
C GLU A 767 -26.12 28.84 23.77
N THR A 768 -26.25 29.44 22.59
CA THR A 768 -26.78 28.75 21.40
C THR A 768 -25.83 27.67 20.87
N LEU A 769 -24.52 27.93 20.93
CA LEU A 769 -23.49 26.99 20.50
C LEU A 769 -23.37 25.81 21.46
N GLU A 770 -23.42 26.06 22.76
CA GLU A 770 -23.37 25.03 23.82
C GLU A 770 -24.55 24.06 23.70
N LEU A 771 -25.76 24.54 23.41
CA LEU A 771 -26.92 23.69 23.14
C LEU A 771 -26.70 22.77 21.94
N ARG A 772 -26.20 23.30 20.81
CA ARG A 772 -25.91 22.48 19.61
C ARG A 772 -24.76 21.50 19.82
N VAL A 773 -23.72 21.90 20.53
CA VAL A 773 -22.58 21.03 20.86
C VAL A 773 -23.04 19.90 21.77
N ALA A 774 -23.87 20.17 22.78
CA ALA A 774 -24.42 19.15 23.67
C ALA A 774 -25.28 18.13 22.91
N GLU A 775 -26.18 18.60 22.03
CA GLU A 775 -27.03 17.75 21.19
C GLU A 775 -26.20 16.84 20.28
N ARG A 776 -25.23 17.41 19.54
CA ARG A 776 -24.35 16.66 18.65
C ARG A 776 -23.42 15.70 19.40
N THR A 777 -22.92 16.09 20.57
CA THR A 777 -22.06 15.25 21.40
C THR A 777 -22.84 14.04 21.92
N GLY A 778 -24.13 14.22 22.25
CA GLY A 778 -25.04 13.13 22.63
C GLY A 778 -25.28 12.13 21.50
N GLU A 779 -25.59 12.60 20.29
CA GLU A 779 -25.75 11.72 19.12
C GLU A 779 -24.46 10.94 18.80
N LEU A 780 -23.31 11.63 18.83
CA LEU A 780 -22.03 11.03 18.47
C LEU A 780 -21.58 10.00 19.51
N THR A 781 -21.78 10.27 20.81
CA THR A 781 -21.49 9.31 21.88
C THR A 781 -22.39 8.09 21.79
N ARG A 782 -23.69 8.25 21.47
CA ARG A 782 -24.60 7.12 21.27
C ARG A 782 -24.17 6.22 20.11
N VAL A 783 -23.87 6.81 18.94
CA VAL A 783 -23.44 6.04 17.76
C VAL A 783 -22.08 5.37 17.97
N ASN A 784 -21.14 6.06 18.64
CA ASN A 784 -19.85 5.44 18.99
C ASN A 784 -20.00 4.30 19.99
N HIS A 785 -20.95 4.40 20.93
CA HIS A 785 -21.26 3.32 21.86
C HIS A 785 -21.86 2.11 21.13
N GLU A 786 -22.88 2.32 20.29
CA GLU A 786 -23.48 1.26 19.45
C GLU A 786 -22.43 0.57 18.56
N LEU A 787 -21.50 1.33 17.97
CA LEU A 787 -20.42 0.79 17.14
C LEU A 787 -19.37 0.04 17.97
N ALA A 788 -19.03 0.54 19.16
CA ALA A 788 -18.08 -0.11 20.06
C ALA A 788 -18.64 -1.44 20.58
N GLU A 789 -19.92 -1.49 20.94
CA GLU A 789 -20.62 -2.71 21.35
C GLU A 789 -20.67 -3.73 20.21
N ALA A 790 -21.07 -3.32 18.99
CA ALA A 790 -21.10 -4.21 17.84
C ALA A 790 -19.73 -4.80 17.50
N ARG A 791 -18.67 -4.00 17.65
CA ARG A 791 -17.29 -4.45 17.44
C ARG A 791 -16.79 -5.36 18.56
N ALA A 792 -17.09 -5.03 19.81
CA ALA A 792 -16.74 -5.87 20.96
C ALA A 792 -17.41 -7.25 20.85
N ALA A 793 -18.70 -7.29 20.51
CA ALA A 793 -19.43 -8.53 20.28
C ALA A 793 -18.83 -9.37 19.14
N ALA A 794 -18.40 -8.74 18.04
CA ALA A 794 -17.75 -9.45 16.92
C ALA A 794 -16.37 -10.00 17.28
N GLU A 795 -15.56 -9.24 18.03
CA GLU A 795 -14.22 -9.66 18.47
C GLU A 795 -14.31 -10.77 19.54
N GLU A 796 -15.24 -10.64 20.48
CA GLU A 796 -15.53 -11.63 21.52
C GLU A 796 -16.07 -12.93 20.93
N ALA A 797 -16.93 -12.87 19.92
CA ALA A 797 -17.36 -14.05 19.17
C ALA A 797 -16.19 -14.77 18.47
N ASN A 798 -15.18 -14.04 18.02
CA ASN A 798 -14.02 -14.61 17.32
C ASN A 798 -12.99 -15.22 18.29
N ILE A 799 -12.74 -14.55 19.43
CA ILE A 799 -11.89 -15.06 20.51
C ILE A 799 -12.57 -16.28 21.18
N GLY A 800 -13.89 -16.20 21.39
CA GLY A 800 -14.72 -17.28 21.89
C GLY A 800 -14.65 -18.53 21.02
N LYS A 801 -14.75 -18.39 19.69
CA LYS A 801 -14.53 -19.51 18.75
C LYS A 801 -13.16 -20.18 18.92
N THR A 802 -12.11 -19.38 19.10
CA THR A 802 -10.73 -19.91 19.18
C THR A 802 -10.46 -20.66 20.48
N ARG A 803 -10.92 -20.12 21.63
CA ARG A 803 -10.85 -20.83 22.92
C ARG A 803 -11.77 -22.04 22.96
N PHE A 804 -12.97 -21.95 22.36
CA PHE A 804 -13.92 -23.04 22.29
C PHE A 804 -13.34 -24.25 21.55
N PHE A 805 -12.70 -24.07 20.39
CA PHE A 805 -12.10 -25.21 19.66
C PHE A 805 -10.87 -25.81 20.36
N ALA A 806 -10.09 -25.01 21.08
CA ALA A 806 -8.95 -25.50 21.86
C ALA A 806 -9.40 -26.31 23.11
N ALA A 807 -10.42 -25.83 23.83
CA ALA A 807 -10.98 -26.51 24.99
C ALA A 807 -11.83 -27.74 24.61
N ALA A 808 -12.75 -27.59 23.65
CA ALA A 808 -13.59 -28.68 23.16
C ALA A 808 -12.78 -29.82 22.51
N GLY A 809 -11.59 -29.53 21.98
CA GLY A 809 -10.68 -30.56 21.48
C GLY A 809 -10.30 -31.57 22.55
N HIS A 810 -10.00 -31.12 23.77
CA HIS A 810 -9.63 -31.98 24.89
C HIS A 810 -10.84 -32.77 25.40
N ASP A 811 -11.96 -32.08 25.64
CA ASP A 811 -13.17 -32.66 26.23
C ASP A 811 -13.88 -33.66 25.32
N ILE A 812 -13.68 -33.57 24.00
CA ILE A 812 -14.23 -34.53 23.02
C ILE A 812 -13.26 -35.71 22.77
N LEU A 813 -11.94 -35.50 22.88
CA LEU A 813 -10.95 -36.55 22.66
C LEU A 813 -10.96 -37.64 23.75
N GLN A 814 -11.23 -37.28 25.00
CA GLN A 814 -11.29 -38.24 26.13
C GLN A 814 -12.40 -39.29 26.01
N PRO A 815 -13.69 -38.92 25.85
CA PRO A 815 -14.76 -39.92 25.72
C PRO A 815 -14.59 -40.75 24.44
N LEU A 816 -14.06 -40.16 23.36
CA LEU A 816 -13.74 -40.90 22.14
C LEU A 816 -12.62 -41.92 22.35
N ASN A 817 -11.60 -41.59 23.13
CA ASN A 817 -10.52 -42.51 23.49
C ASN A 817 -11.05 -43.71 24.28
N ALA A 818 -11.88 -43.47 25.30
CA ALA A 818 -12.49 -44.54 26.09
C ALA A 818 -13.37 -45.44 25.21
N ALA A 819 -14.24 -44.85 24.36
CA ALA A 819 -15.09 -45.61 23.44
C ALA A 819 -14.27 -46.50 22.50
N ARG A 820 -13.12 -46.02 22.01
CA ARG A 820 -12.24 -46.80 21.15
C ARG A 820 -11.55 -47.96 21.88
N LEU A 821 -11.10 -47.76 23.12
CA LEU A 821 -10.54 -48.83 23.95
C LEU A 821 -11.56 -49.96 24.16
N TYR A 822 -12.82 -49.61 24.50
CA TYR A 822 -13.89 -50.60 24.66
C TYR A 822 -14.25 -51.30 23.35
N SER A 823 -14.41 -50.55 22.26
CA SER A 823 -14.70 -51.08 20.93
C SER A 823 -13.64 -52.08 20.48
N SER A 824 -12.36 -51.69 20.53
CA SER A 824 -11.26 -52.58 20.15
C SER A 824 -11.16 -53.81 21.06
N SER A 825 -11.46 -53.68 22.36
CA SER A 825 -11.51 -54.83 23.27
C SER A 825 -12.67 -55.80 22.96
N LEU A 826 -13.79 -55.27 22.47
CA LEU A 826 -14.94 -56.08 22.02
C LEU A 826 -14.63 -56.80 20.72
N VAL A 827 -13.97 -56.14 19.75
CA VAL A 827 -13.53 -56.77 18.49
C VAL A 827 -12.66 -57.99 18.79
N GLU A 828 -11.70 -57.87 19.71
CA GLU A 828 -10.81 -58.97 20.06
C GLU A 828 -11.50 -60.11 20.83
N ARG A 829 -12.47 -59.81 21.71
CA ARG A 829 -13.21 -60.83 22.46
C ARG A 829 -14.25 -61.59 21.63
N LEU A 830 -14.89 -60.90 20.69
CA LEU A 830 -16.01 -61.44 19.92
C LEU A 830 -15.56 -62.24 18.69
N GLY A 831 -14.31 -62.10 18.23
CA GLY A 831 -13.74 -62.94 17.17
C GLY A 831 -14.66 -63.07 15.94
N GLU A 832 -14.99 -64.31 15.53
CA GLU A 832 -15.98 -64.61 14.46
C GLU A 832 -17.41 -64.85 14.97
N SER A 833 -17.84 -64.20 16.06
CA SER A 833 -19.25 -64.27 16.48
C SER A 833 -20.18 -63.43 15.60
N ASP A 834 -21.48 -63.73 15.57
CA ASP A 834 -22.49 -63.00 14.78
C ASP A 834 -22.50 -61.48 15.07
N ASN A 835 -22.11 -61.06 16.27
CA ASN A 835 -22.04 -59.65 16.69
C ASN A 835 -20.72 -58.96 16.31
N SER A 836 -19.73 -59.68 15.77
CA SER A 836 -18.43 -59.12 15.38
C SER A 836 -18.57 -58.00 14.36
N THR A 837 -19.45 -58.19 13.36
CA THR A 837 -19.75 -57.17 12.34
C THR A 837 -20.30 -55.86 12.92
N LEU A 838 -21.12 -55.94 13.98
CA LEU A 838 -21.67 -54.76 14.67
C LEU A 838 -20.56 -53.98 15.39
N VAL A 839 -19.62 -54.69 16.02
CA VAL A 839 -18.52 -54.05 16.75
C VAL A 839 -17.48 -53.47 15.78
N GLU A 840 -17.15 -54.16 14.68
CA GLU A 840 -16.31 -53.60 13.62
C GLU A 840 -16.90 -52.32 13.02
N ASN A 841 -18.23 -52.26 12.84
CA ASN A 841 -18.92 -51.06 12.38
C ASN A 841 -18.86 -49.90 13.40
N ILE A 842 -18.94 -50.21 14.70
CA ILE A 842 -18.77 -49.21 15.77
C ILE A 842 -17.33 -48.69 15.77
N ASP A 843 -16.33 -49.57 15.66
CA ASP A 843 -14.92 -49.20 15.62
C ASP A 843 -14.60 -48.30 14.43
N SER A 844 -15.11 -48.67 13.24
CA SER A 844 -14.97 -47.87 12.02
C SER A 844 -15.68 -46.51 12.09
N SER A 845 -16.81 -46.44 12.80
CA SER A 845 -17.53 -45.19 13.05
C SER A 845 -16.74 -44.27 13.99
N LEU A 846 -16.14 -44.83 15.04
CA LEU A 846 -15.29 -44.07 15.99
C LEU A 846 -14.00 -43.58 15.31
N GLU A 847 -13.37 -44.39 14.47
CA GLU A 847 -12.21 -43.99 13.66
C GLU A 847 -12.58 -42.85 12.68
N SER A 848 -13.76 -42.95 12.08
CA SER A 848 -14.28 -41.89 11.21
C SER A 848 -14.43 -40.57 11.98
N VAL A 849 -15.06 -40.59 13.16
CA VAL A 849 -15.24 -39.41 14.03
C VAL A 849 -13.88 -38.81 14.44
N GLU A 850 -12.89 -39.64 14.77
CA GLU A 850 -11.53 -39.19 15.07
C GLU A 850 -10.89 -38.45 13.88
N ALA A 851 -11.04 -38.98 12.67
CA ALA A 851 -10.51 -38.34 11.46
C ALA A 851 -11.18 -36.98 11.19
N ILE A 852 -12.48 -36.84 11.47
CA ILE A 852 -13.21 -35.57 11.39
C ILE A 852 -12.62 -34.56 12.37
N LEU A 853 -12.53 -34.95 13.64
CA LEU A 853 -12.11 -34.08 14.73
C LEU A 853 -10.66 -33.61 14.52
N GLY A 854 -9.78 -34.54 14.13
CA GLY A 854 -8.40 -34.23 13.78
C GLY A 854 -8.30 -33.20 12.64
N ALA A 855 -9.08 -33.38 11.57
CA ALA A 855 -9.09 -32.45 10.44
C ALA A 855 -9.57 -31.04 10.85
N VAL A 856 -10.60 -30.93 11.68
CA VAL A 856 -11.13 -29.64 12.17
C VAL A 856 -10.13 -28.93 13.08
N LEU A 857 -9.51 -29.66 14.00
CA LEU A 857 -8.48 -29.10 14.89
C LEU A 857 -7.24 -28.63 14.12
N ASP A 858 -6.84 -29.35 13.07
CA ASP A 858 -5.71 -28.95 12.25
C ASP A 858 -5.99 -27.69 11.43
N ILE A 859 -7.22 -27.52 10.91
CA ILE A 859 -7.64 -26.28 10.23
C ILE A 859 -7.58 -25.10 11.22
N SER A 860 -8.12 -25.27 12.42
CA SER A 860 -8.08 -24.24 13.47
C SER A 860 -6.65 -23.81 13.82
N ARG A 861 -5.72 -24.77 13.93
CA ARG A 861 -4.29 -24.48 14.21
C ARG A 861 -3.55 -23.83 13.04
N LEU A 862 -3.96 -24.15 11.80
CA LEU A 862 -3.43 -23.53 10.58
C LEU A 862 -3.92 -22.08 10.43
N ASP A 863 -5.18 -21.78 10.77
CA ASP A 863 -5.76 -20.42 10.70
C ASP A 863 -5.22 -19.46 11.76
N THR A 864 -4.91 -19.98 12.94
CA THR A 864 -4.35 -19.20 14.05
C THR A 864 -2.84 -18.96 13.93
N GLY A 865 -2.18 -19.57 12.94
CA GLY A 865 -0.71 -19.51 12.77
C GLY A 865 0.07 -20.26 13.86
N ALA A 866 -0.61 -21.06 14.70
CA ALA A 866 0.02 -21.84 15.77
C ALA A 866 0.90 -23.00 15.24
N MET A 867 0.67 -23.45 14.00
CA MET A 867 1.45 -24.51 13.36
C MET A 867 2.68 -23.94 12.62
N LYS A 868 3.89 -24.18 13.15
CA LYS A 868 5.17 -23.76 12.54
C LYS A 868 5.86 -24.95 11.85
N ALA A 869 6.26 -24.79 10.58
CA ALA A 869 6.97 -25.83 9.82
C ALA A 869 8.43 -25.98 10.26
N ARG A 870 8.90 -27.24 10.37
CA ARG A 870 10.30 -27.58 10.65
C ARG A 870 10.96 -28.15 9.40
N LEU A 871 11.66 -27.30 8.66
CA LEU A 871 12.31 -27.70 7.40
C LEU A 871 13.60 -28.48 7.64
N GLN A 872 13.67 -29.71 7.15
CA GLN A 872 14.85 -30.59 7.20
C GLN A 872 15.07 -31.29 5.85
N SER A 873 16.21 -31.95 5.68
CA SER A 873 16.53 -32.74 4.48
C SER A 873 15.76 -34.07 4.52
N VAL A 874 14.95 -34.34 3.50
CA VAL A 874 14.07 -35.51 3.44
C VAL A 874 14.29 -36.27 2.13
N PRO A 875 14.73 -37.54 2.17
CA PRO A 875 14.75 -38.40 0.99
C PRO A 875 13.31 -38.72 0.55
N LEU A 876 12.93 -38.32 -0.67
CA LEU A 876 11.56 -38.50 -1.13
C LEU A 876 11.19 -39.97 -1.32
N ASN A 877 12.15 -40.84 -1.61
CA ASN A 877 11.92 -42.27 -1.81
C ASN A 877 11.25 -42.92 -0.60
N ASP A 878 11.78 -42.66 0.60
CA ASP A 878 11.29 -43.28 1.83
C ASP A 878 9.92 -42.75 2.22
N LEU A 879 9.66 -41.47 1.94
CA LEU A 879 8.34 -40.87 2.15
C LEU A 879 7.32 -41.53 1.21
N LEU A 880 7.63 -41.64 -0.08
CA LEU A 880 6.72 -42.21 -1.08
C LEU A 880 6.48 -43.71 -0.90
N ARG A 881 7.50 -44.50 -0.53
CA ARG A 881 7.34 -45.94 -0.21
C ARG A 881 6.43 -46.16 1.00
N ARG A 882 6.50 -45.29 2.01
CA ARG A 882 5.58 -45.34 3.15
C ARG A 882 4.14 -45.05 2.70
N VAL A 883 3.92 -44.05 1.84
CA VAL A 883 2.60 -43.78 1.28
C VAL A 883 2.11 -44.96 0.42
N GLU A 884 2.98 -45.58 -0.38
CA GLU A 884 2.64 -46.79 -1.14
C GLU A 884 2.17 -47.92 -0.23
N THR A 885 2.91 -48.19 0.84
CA THR A 885 2.58 -49.23 1.82
C THR A 885 1.23 -48.96 2.49
N ASP A 886 0.96 -47.69 2.84
CA ASP A 886 -0.30 -47.26 3.47
C ASP A 886 -1.52 -47.47 2.54
N PHE A 887 -1.39 -47.24 1.23
CA PHE A 887 -2.53 -47.22 0.29
C PHE A 887 -2.62 -48.42 -0.65
N ALA A 888 -1.59 -49.27 -0.75
CA ALA A 888 -1.61 -50.48 -1.58
C ALA A 888 -2.74 -51.47 -1.22
N PRO A 889 -3.08 -51.72 0.06
CA PRO A 889 -4.24 -52.55 0.41
C PRO A 889 -5.56 -51.96 -0.09
N MET A 890 -5.75 -50.65 0.08
CA MET A 890 -6.96 -49.94 -0.35
C MET A 890 -7.12 -49.93 -1.87
N ALA A 891 -6.02 -49.77 -2.61
CA ALA A 891 -6.01 -49.84 -4.06
C ALA A 891 -6.36 -51.26 -4.55
N ARG A 892 -5.76 -52.30 -3.95
CA ARG A 892 -6.07 -53.71 -4.26
C ARG A 892 -7.51 -54.09 -3.96
N ALA A 893 -8.07 -53.62 -2.85
CA ALA A 893 -9.49 -53.85 -2.51
C ALA A 893 -10.46 -53.25 -3.54
N LYS A 894 -10.02 -52.23 -4.30
CA LYS A 894 -10.78 -51.61 -5.39
C LYS A 894 -10.36 -52.06 -6.79
N ASP A 895 -9.47 -53.06 -6.89
CA ASP A 895 -8.91 -53.53 -8.17
C ASP A 895 -8.24 -52.39 -8.99
N LEU A 896 -7.54 -51.49 -8.29
CA LEU A 896 -6.79 -50.37 -8.87
C LEU A 896 -5.28 -50.64 -8.86
N GLU A 897 -4.62 -50.28 -9.94
CA GLU A 897 -3.16 -50.32 -10.03
C GLU A 897 -2.55 -49.05 -9.43
N LEU A 898 -1.98 -49.13 -8.21
CA LEU A 898 -1.22 -48.05 -7.60
C LEU A 898 0.27 -48.23 -7.92
N VAL A 899 0.85 -47.31 -8.68
CA VAL A 899 2.27 -47.33 -9.07
C VAL A 899 2.99 -46.13 -8.45
N VAL A 900 3.99 -46.39 -7.62
CA VAL A 900 4.85 -45.35 -7.05
C VAL A 900 6.24 -45.43 -7.68
N MET A 901 6.63 -44.41 -8.43
CA MET A 901 7.90 -44.39 -9.15
C MET A 901 9.06 -44.16 -8.16
N PRO A 902 10.14 -44.96 -8.24
CA PRO A 902 11.33 -44.76 -7.41
C PRO A 902 11.99 -43.41 -7.72
N THR A 903 12.58 -42.77 -6.71
CA THR A 903 13.26 -41.47 -6.85
C THR A 903 14.49 -41.40 -5.97
N SER A 904 15.56 -40.76 -6.45
CA SER A 904 16.77 -40.50 -5.67
C SER A 904 16.83 -39.07 -5.10
N LEU A 905 15.76 -38.28 -5.27
CA LEU A 905 15.75 -36.87 -4.93
C LEU A 905 15.58 -36.65 -3.41
N VAL A 906 16.42 -35.77 -2.87
CA VAL A 906 16.33 -35.26 -1.49
C VAL A 906 15.84 -33.82 -1.53
N VAL A 907 14.84 -33.51 -0.71
CA VAL A 907 14.20 -32.19 -0.65
C VAL A 907 14.33 -31.56 0.72
N ARG A 908 14.22 -30.23 0.79
CA ARG A 908 14.23 -29.49 2.06
C ARG A 908 12.81 -29.11 2.46
N THR A 909 12.22 -29.85 3.39
CA THR A 909 10.80 -29.73 3.78
C THR A 909 10.54 -30.28 5.19
N ASP A 910 9.32 -30.12 5.70
CA ASP A 910 8.87 -30.82 6.92
C ASP A 910 8.28 -32.19 6.50
N PRO A 911 8.86 -33.32 6.94
CA PRO A 911 8.44 -34.65 6.48
C PRO A 911 7.00 -34.98 6.88
N ASN A 912 6.52 -34.49 8.03
CA ASN A 912 5.20 -34.83 8.53
C ASN A 912 4.14 -34.06 7.75
N LEU A 913 4.35 -32.77 7.54
CA LEU A 913 3.45 -31.91 6.78
C LEU A 913 3.44 -32.31 5.29
N LEU A 914 4.60 -32.60 4.70
CA LEU A 914 4.67 -33.05 3.31
C LEU A 914 4.04 -34.43 3.12
N ARG A 915 4.31 -35.39 4.01
CA ARG A 915 3.67 -36.72 3.98
C ARG A 915 2.15 -36.55 4.01
N ARG A 916 1.65 -35.66 4.86
CA ARG A 916 0.21 -35.40 4.98
C ARG A 916 -0.40 -34.80 3.71
N VAL A 917 0.32 -33.90 3.02
CA VAL A 917 -0.12 -33.40 1.71
C VAL A 917 -0.22 -34.54 0.70
N VAL A 918 0.82 -35.37 0.59
CA VAL A 918 0.86 -36.48 -0.37
C VAL A 918 -0.21 -37.53 -0.03
N GLN A 919 -0.39 -37.89 1.23
CA GLN A 919 -1.43 -38.84 1.68
C GLN A 919 -2.84 -38.35 1.32
N ASN A 920 -3.15 -37.06 1.51
CA ASN A 920 -4.45 -36.51 1.12
C ASN A 920 -4.68 -36.56 -0.39
N LEU A 921 -3.64 -36.32 -1.19
CA LEU A 921 -3.72 -36.40 -2.65
C LEU A 921 -3.89 -37.84 -3.13
N VAL A 922 -3.11 -38.79 -2.60
CA VAL A 922 -3.17 -40.22 -2.96
C VAL A 922 -4.48 -40.85 -2.48
N SER A 923 -4.92 -40.52 -1.26
CA SER A 923 -6.22 -40.94 -0.75
C SER A 923 -7.35 -40.48 -1.67
N ASN A 924 -7.34 -39.21 -2.11
CA ASN A 924 -8.34 -38.71 -3.06
C ASN A 924 -8.26 -39.43 -4.42
N ALA A 925 -7.06 -39.69 -4.94
CA ALA A 925 -6.88 -40.44 -6.18
C ALA A 925 -7.50 -41.85 -6.09
N VAL A 926 -7.13 -42.65 -5.09
CA VAL A 926 -7.69 -44.00 -4.86
C VAL A 926 -9.20 -43.97 -4.60
N LYS A 927 -9.69 -42.89 -3.98
CA LYS A 927 -11.10 -42.74 -3.63
C LYS A 927 -11.99 -42.46 -4.84
N TYR A 928 -11.56 -41.58 -5.74
CA TYR A 928 -12.36 -41.11 -6.88
C TYR A 928 -12.03 -41.80 -8.21
N THR A 929 -11.07 -42.73 -8.22
CA THR A 929 -10.88 -43.68 -9.32
C THR A 929 -11.72 -44.94 -9.06
N LEU A 930 -12.63 -45.25 -9.99
CA LEU A 930 -13.47 -46.45 -9.92
C LEU A 930 -12.78 -47.66 -10.56
N ARG A 931 -12.09 -47.46 -11.68
CA ARG A 931 -11.30 -48.46 -12.40
C ARG A 931 -10.08 -47.79 -13.05
N GLY A 932 -8.97 -48.51 -13.17
CA GLY A 932 -7.75 -48.01 -13.79
C GLY A 932 -6.60 -47.88 -12.81
N LYS A 933 -5.85 -46.78 -12.87
CA LYS A 933 -4.56 -46.64 -12.19
C LYS A 933 -4.32 -45.29 -11.55
N VAL A 934 -3.53 -45.31 -10.48
CA VAL A 934 -3.03 -44.14 -9.76
C VAL A 934 -1.50 -44.17 -9.82
N LEU A 935 -0.89 -43.14 -10.41
CA LEU A 935 0.56 -43.00 -10.54
C LEU A 935 1.06 -41.87 -9.63
N VAL A 936 2.02 -42.18 -8.78
CA VAL A 936 2.74 -41.20 -7.97
C VAL A 936 4.19 -41.14 -8.43
N GLY A 937 4.66 -39.97 -8.84
CA GLY A 937 6.03 -39.80 -9.33
C GLY A 937 6.62 -38.45 -8.99
N VAL A 938 7.94 -38.32 -9.17
CA VAL A 938 8.66 -37.07 -8.91
C VAL A 938 9.48 -36.68 -10.12
N ARG A 939 9.37 -35.42 -10.55
CA ARG A 939 10.18 -34.85 -11.63
C ARG A 939 11.10 -33.77 -11.08
N ARG A 940 12.39 -33.84 -11.43
CA ARG A 940 13.33 -32.75 -11.18
C ARG A 940 13.10 -31.61 -12.18
N ARG A 941 12.98 -30.37 -11.67
CA ARG A 941 12.89 -29.13 -12.46
C ARG A 941 13.89 -28.12 -11.91
N GLY A 942 15.13 -28.19 -12.39
CA GLY A 942 16.23 -27.35 -11.93
C GLY A 942 16.57 -27.58 -10.45
N LYS A 943 16.36 -26.54 -9.63
CA LYS A 943 16.55 -26.56 -8.16
C LYS A 943 15.29 -27.01 -7.37
N MET A 944 14.23 -27.41 -8.07
CA MET A 944 12.98 -27.87 -7.47
C MET A 944 12.69 -29.32 -7.87
N ALA A 945 11.99 -30.04 -7.00
CA ALA A 945 11.34 -31.31 -7.29
C ALA A 945 9.82 -31.08 -7.39
N THR A 946 9.17 -31.70 -8.36
CA THR A 946 7.71 -31.67 -8.52
C THR A 946 7.17 -33.06 -8.28
N ILE A 947 6.43 -33.25 -7.19
CA ILE A 947 5.71 -34.49 -6.88
C ILE A 947 4.38 -34.43 -7.64
N GLU A 948 4.11 -35.44 -8.47
CA GLU A 948 2.90 -35.56 -9.28
C GLU A 948 2.09 -36.78 -8.81
N VAL A 949 0.81 -36.57 -8.50
CA VAL A 949 -0.17 -37.64 -8.23
C VAL A 949 -1.19 -37.58 -9.36
N LEU A 950 -1.21 -38.62 -10.19
CA LEU A 950 -2.07 -38.74 -11.37
C LEU A 950 -3.03 -39.90 -11.18
N ASP A 951 -4.31 -39.68 -11.46
CA ASP A 951 -5.35 -40.69 -11.38
C ASP A 951 -6.16 -40.75 -12.68
N SER A 952 -6.76 -41.90 -12.96
CA SER A 952 -7.68 -42.11 -14.09
C SER A 952 -9.16 -42.02 -13.68
N GLY A 953 -9.48 -41.25 -12.64
CA GLY A 953 -10.82 -41.16 -12.06
C GLY A 953 -11.81 -40.28 -12.83
N ILE A 954 -12.90 -39.91 -12.15
CA ILE A 954 -14.01 -39.13 -12.74
C ILE A 954 -13.60 -37.74 -13.25
N GLY A 955 -12.44 -37.23 -12.84
CA GLY A 955 -11.95 -35.90 -13.19
C GLY A 955 -12.73 -34.77 -12.53
N ILE A 956 -12.23 -33.55 -12.66
CA ILE A 956 -12.80 -32.34 -12.08
C ILE A 956 -13.08 -31.35 -13.22
N PRO A 957 -14.30 -30.76 -13.31
CA PRO A 957 -14.59 -29.69 -14.26
C PRO A 957 -13.74 -28.44 -14.00
N SER A 958 -13.24 -27.80 -15.05
CA SER A 958 -12.37 -26.60 -14.96
C SER A 958 -13.03 -25.43 -14.22
N SER A 959 -14.36 -25.31 -14.30
CA SER A 959 -15.16 -24.32 -13.56
C SER A 959 -15.10 -24.51 -12.04
N LYS A 960 -14.79 -25.72 -11.57
CA LYS A 960 -14.79 -26.11 -10.16
C LYS A 960 -13.39 -26.24 -9.54
N PHE A 961 -12.32 -26.02 -10.30
CA PHE A 961 -10.93 -26.13 -9.81
C PHE A 961 -10.62 -25.31 -8.54
N ARG A 962 -11.22 -24.12 -8.40
CA ARG A 962 -11.05 -23.31 -7.17
C ARG A 962 -11.99 -23.73 -6.04
N THR A 963 -13.13 -24.30 -6.40
CA THR A 963 -14.17 -24.70 -5.43
C THR A 963 -13.76 -25.96 -4.67
N VAL A 964 -13.07 -26.90 -5.30
CA VAL A 964 -12.61 -28.14 -4.66
C VAL A 964 -11.59 -27.94 -3.53
N PHE A 965 -10.96 -26.75 -3.45
CA PHE A 965 -10.07 -26.38 -2.34
C PHE A 965 -10.80 -25.68 -1.18
N LYS A 966 -12.10 -25.40 -1.29
CA LYS A 966 -12.88 -24.81 -0.19
C LYS A 966 -13.29 -25.88 0.83
N GLU A 967 -13.45 -25.47 2.07
CA GLU A 967 -13.93 -26.33 3.15
C GLU A 967 -15.35 -26.82 2.88
N PHE A 968 -15.61 -28.09 3.23
CA PHE A 968 -16.90 -28.77 3.04
C PHE A 968 -17.41 -28.80 1.59
N ALA A 969 -16.59 -28.39 0.62
CA ALA A 969 -16.99 -28.34 -0.76
C ALA A 969 -16.83 -29.71 -1.42
N ARG A 970 -17.96 -30.34 -1.75
CA ARG A 970 -18.03 -31.55 -2.55
C ARG A 970 -18.73 -31.24 -3.87
N LEU A 971 -18.32 -31.94 -4.92
CA LEU A 971 -19.01 -31.92 -6.21
C LEU A 971 -20.08 -33.01 -6.20
N ASP A 972 -21.25 -32.76 -6.78
CA ASP A 972 -22.38 -33.69 -6.74
C ASP A 972 -22.01 -35.09 -7.29
N GLU A 973 -21.22 -35.16 -8.36
CA GLU A 973 -20.68 -36.41 -8.93
C GLU A 973 -19.68 -37.11 -8.00
N GLY A 974 -18.79 -36.36 -7.34
CA GLY A 974 -17.87 -36.90 -6.35
C GLY A 974 -18.58 -37.33 -5.06
N ALA A 975 -19.66 -36.65 -4.68
CA ALA A 975 -20.44 -36.97 -3.48
C ALA A 975 -21.16 -38.31 -3.60
N ARG A 976 -21.60 -38.67 -4.80
CA ARG A 976 -22.18 -39.99 -5.15
C ARG A 976 -21.13 -41.10 -5.25
N THR A 977 -19.91 -40.76 -5.63
CA THR A 977 -18.83 -41.73 -5.88
C THR A 977 -18.16 -42.21 -4.57
N ALA A 978 -17.99 -41.34 -3.58
CA ALA A 978 -17.39 -41.73 -2.30
C ALA A 978 -17.78 -40.80 -1.15
N SER A 979 -18.05 -41.37 0.04
CA SER A 979 -18.39 -40.61 1.26
C SER A 979 -17.16 -39.89 1.81
N GLY A 980 -17.27 -38.63 2.25
CA GLY A 980 -16.17 -37.87 2.86
C GLY A 980 -16.55 -36.42 3.16
N LEU A 981 -15.82 -35.74 4.03
CA LEU A 981 -16.19 -34.41 4.54
C LEU A 981 -15.86 -33.22 3.62
N GLY A 982 -15.05 -33.43 2.58
CA GLY A 982 -14.61 -32.32 1.73
C GLY A 982 -13.52 -31.42 2.35
N LEU A 983 -12.77 -31.91 3.34
CA LEU A 983 -11.71 -31.14 4.01
C LEU A 983 -10.30 -31.40 3.44
N GLY A 984 -10.04 -32.55 2.82
CA GLY A 984 -8.69 -32.98 2.45
C GLY A 984 -7.93 -32.00 1.54
N LEU A 985 -8.58 -31.46 0.50
CA LEU A 985 -7.94 -30.49 -0.40
C LEU A 985 -7.76 -29.11 0.23
N SER A 986 -8.66 -28.69 1.12
CA SER A 986 -8.49 -27.44 1.89
C SER A 986 -7.28 -27.52 2.83
N ILE A 987 -7.04 -28.69 3.44
CA ILE A 987 -5.84 -28.97 4.26
C ILE A 987 -4.59 -28.94 3.39
N VAL A 988 -4.63 -29.56 2.20
CA VAL A 988 -3.52 -29.52 1.24
C VAL A 988 -3.14 -28.08 0.89
N ASP A 989 -4.11 -27.22 0.56
CA ASP A 989 -3.85 -25.82 0.22
C ASP A 989 -3.25 -25.04 1.40
N ARG A 990 -3.77 -25.22 2.62
CA ARG A 990 -3.28 -24.56 3.82
C ARG A 990 -1.86 -25.00 4.20
N ILE A 991 -1.59 -26.31 4.26
CA ILE A 991 -0.24 -26.84 4.54
C ILE A 991 0.75 -26.38 3.47
N SER A 992 0.33 -26.35 2.21
CA SER A 992 1.17 -25.90 1.09
C SER A 992 1.57 -24.43 1.20
N ARG A 993 0.68 -23.57 1.72
CA ARG A 993 1.02 -22.18 2.04
C ARG A 993 1.99 -22.08 3.21
N VAL A 994 1.81 -22.88 4.27
CA VAL A 994 2.71 -22.93 5.43
C VAL A 994 4.12 -23.41 5.04
N LEU A 995 4.22 -24.41 4.17
CA LEU A 995 5.49 -24.93 3.66
C LEU A 995 6.09 -24.10 2.51
N ASN A 996 5.32 -23.18 1.93
CA ASN A 996 5.66 -22.49 0.67
C ASN A 996 5.95 -23.48 -0.48
N HIS A 997 5.10 -24.50 -0.62
CA HIS A 997 5.18 -25.55 -1.64
C HIS A 997 3.94 -25.49 -2.53
N PRO A 998 3.93 -24.75 -3.65
CA PRO A 998 2.70 -24.49 -4.40
C PRO A 998 2.12 -25.78 -5.00
N VAL A 999 0.79 -25.90 -4.89
CA VAL A 999 0.01 -27.00 -5.46
C VAL A 999 -0.70 -26.52 -6.72
N SER A 1000 -0.64 -27.32 -7.78
CA SER A 1000 -1.38 -27.09 -9.02
C SER A 1000 -2.19 -28.31 -9.40
N LEU A 1001 -3.29 -28.07 -10.10
CA LEU A 1001 -4.28 -29.06 -10.51
C LEU A 1001 -4.45 -29.01 -12.03
N GLN A 1002 -4.43 -30.17 -12.68
CA GLN A 1002 -4.79 -30.37 -14.08
C GLN A 1002 -5.78 -31.53 -14.13
N SER A 1003 -6.97 -31.34 -14.72
CA SER A 1003 -7.94 -32.42 -14.84
C SER A 1003 -8.86 -32.21 -16.03
N LYS A 1004 -9.38 -33.32 -16.56
CA LYS A 1004 -10.44 -33.33 -17.57
C LYS A 1004 -11.54 -34.27 -17.07
N PRO A 1005 -12.82 -33.84 -17.05
CA PRO A 1005 -13.93 -34.73 -16.72
C PRO A 1005 -13.88 -36.04 -17.52
N GLY A 1006 -14.07 -37.17 -16.85
CA GLY A 1006 -14.03 -38.52 -17.41
C GLY A 1006 -12.63 -39.05 -17.80
N LYS A 1007 -11.56 -38.27 -17.64
CA LYS A 1007 -10.18 -38.68 -17.99
C LYS A 1007 -9.19 -38.63 -16.80
N GLY A 1008 -9.69 -38.33 -15.60
CA GLY A 1008 -8.89 -38.30 -14.38
C GLY A 1008 -8.32 -36.94 -13.99
N THR A 1009 -7.61 -36.94 -12.87
CA THR A 1009 -7.05 -35.75 -12.22
C THR A 1009 -5.54 -35.89 -11.98
N GLY A 1010 -4.81 -34.77 -12.11
CA GLY A 1010 -3.39 -34.68 -11.83
C GLY A 1010 -3.08 -33.52 -10.90
N PHE A 1011 -2.59 -33.82 -9.71
CA PHE A 1011 -2.10 -32.84 -8.73
C PHE A 1011 -0.57 -32.77 -8.77
N LYS A 1012 -0.01 -31.56 -8.69
CA LYS A 1012 1.44 -31.33 -8.66
C LYS A 1012 1.83 -30.45 -7.49
N VAL A 1013 2.77 -30.90 -6.68
CA VAL A 1013 3.33 -30.18 -5.51
C VAL A 1013 4.79 -29.86 -5.78
N THR A 1014 5.17 -28.58 -5.71
CA THR A 1014 6.55 -28.14 -5.99
C THR A 1014 7.34 -27.91 -4.71
N VAL A 1015 8.45 -28.61 -4.54
CA VAL A 1015 9.27 -28.66 -3.31
C VAL A 1015 10.73 -28.32 -3.65
N PRO A 1016 11.46 -27.52 -2.85
CA PRO A 1016 12.87 -27.23 -3.12
C PRO A 1016 13.79 -28.45 -2.89
N LEU A 1017 14.73 -28.69 -3.81
CA LEU A 1017 15.77 -29.70 -3.62
C LEU A 1017 16.76 -29.27 -2.54
N ASP A 1018 17.31 -30.24 -1.80
CA ASP A 1018 18.41 -29.98 -0.88
C ASP A 1018 19.76 -30.06 -1.61
N PRO A 1019 20.56 -28.97 -1.66
CA PRO A 1019 21.87 -28.97 -2.31
C PRO A 1019 22.94 -29.76 -1.56
N THR A 1020 22.70 -30.18 -0.31
CA THR A 1020 23.69 -30.89 0.53
C THR A 1020 23.64 -32.41 0.43
N ALA A 1021 22.77 -32.96 -0.42
CA ALA A 1021 22.45 -34.39 -0.48
C ALA A 1021 23.49 -35.29 -1.20
N GLY A 1022 24.73 -34.82 -1.37
CA GLY A 1022 25.79 -35.54 -2.11
C GLY A 1022 26.42 -36.73 -1.39
N GLU A 1023 26.24 -36.88 -0.08
CA GLU A 1023 26.89 -37.95 0.70
C GLU A 1023 25.93 -38.51 1.75
N ARG A 1024 25.37 -39.70 1.49
CA ARG A 1024 25.16 -40.75 2.51
C ARG A 1024 24.67 -42.07 1.91
N VAL A 1025 25.20 -43.12 2.53
CA VAL A 1025 25.26 -44.54 2.14
C VAL A 1025 23.92 -45.26 2.35
N THR A 1026 23.64 -46.20 1.45
CA THR A 1026 22.57 -47.21 1.52
C THR A 1026 22.78 -48.16 2.70
N VAL A 1027 21.81 -48.25 3.61
CA VAL A 1027 21.72 -49.34 4.61
C VAL A 1027 20.69 -50.35 4.13
N GLY A 1028 21.08 -51.63 4.11
CA GLY A 1028 20.31 -52.76 3.56
C GLY A 1028 19.08 -53.18 4.39
N PRO A 1029 18.23 -54.07 3.84
CA PRO A 1029 16.99 -54.49 4.47
C PRO A 1029 17.23 -55.53 5.57
N VAL A 1030 16.55 -55.36 6.71
CA VAL A 1030 16.48 -56.33 7.82
C VAL A 1030 15.20 -57.17 7.68
N PRO A 1031 15.20 -58.47 8.02
CA PRO A 1031 14.08 -59.38 7.71
C PRO A 1031 12.90 -59.22 8.68
N THR A 1032 11.68 -59.39 8.17
CA THR A 1032 10.44 -59.45 8.97
C THR A 1032 10.10 -60.90 9.32
N THR A 1033 10.22 -61.28 10.58
CA THR A 1033 9.64 -62.52 11.15
C THR A 1033 8.29 -62.22 11.80
N LYS A 1034 7.32 -63.13 11.60
CA LYS A 1034 5.98 -63.10 12.22
C LYS A 1034 6.09 -63.50 13.69
N ALA A 1035 5.55 -62.69 14.61
CA ALA A 1035 5.43 -63.02 16.03
C ALA A 1035 3.99 -62.74 16.51
N SER A 1036 3.15 -63.77 16.56
CA SER A 1036 1.75 -63.67 17.00
C SER A 1036 1.49 -64.23 18.41
N GLU A 1037 2.50 -64.70 19.14
CA GLU A 1037 2.29 -65.45 20.40
C GLU A 1037 3.01 -64.88 21.64
N ALA A 1038 3.58 -63.67 21.58
CA ALA A 1038 4.57 -63.22 22.56
C ALA A 1038 4.06 -62.47 23.82
N LEU A 1039 2.77 -62.25 24.06
CA LEU A 1039 2.30 -61.32 25.12
C LEU A 1039 1.81 -61.94 26.45
N ASN A 1040 1.65 -63.27 26.52
CA ASN A 1040 1.16 -63.94 27.74
C ASN A 1040 2.12 -63.77 28.93
N GLY A 1041 1.61 -63.24 30.05
CA GLY A 1041 2.32 -63.11 31.33
C GLY A 1041 3.04 -61.77 31.58
N LEU A 1042 2.95 -60.80 30.66
CA LEU A 1042 3.63 -59.51 30.79
C LEU A 1042 2.92 -58.60 31.82
N ARG A 1043 3.53 -58.35 32.98
CA ARG A 1043 3.07 -57.34 33.96
C ARG A 1043 3.21 -55.90 33.46
N VAL A 1044 2.11 -55.14 33.35
CA VAL A 1044 2.08 -53.75 32.89
C VAL A 1044 1.42 -52.85 33.94
N LEU A 1045 2.05 -51.73 34.29
CA LEU A 1045 1.49 -50.71 35.19
C LEU A 1045 0.86 -49.58 34.36
N CYS A 1046 -0.42 -49.31 34.56
CA CYS A 1046 -1.17 -48.24 33.89
C CYS A 1046 -1.51 -47.11 34.86
N ILE A 1047 -1.19 -45.87 34.48
CA ILE A 1047 -1.40 -44.66 35.29
C ILE A 1047 -2.20 -43.66 34.45
N ASP A 1048 -3.41 -43.31 34.88
CA ASP A 1048 -4.26 -42.28 34.26
C ASP A 1048 -5.21 -41.77 35.35
N ASN A 1049 -5.62 -40.50 35.32
CA ASN A 1049 -6.53 -39.92 36.33
C ASN A 1049 -8.01 -40.19 36.03
N GLU A 1050 -8.34 -40.71 34.83
CA GLU A 1050 -9.72 -40.95 34.41
C GLU A 1050 -10.14 -42.43 34.54
N PRO A 1051 -11.07 -42.79 35.44
CA PRO A 1051 -11.42 -44.19 35.74
C PRO A 1051 -11.88 -44.99 34.51
N ARG A 1052 -12.56 -44.34 33.56
CA ARG A 1052 -13.05 -44.99 32.34
C ARG A 1052 -11.92 -45.38 31.39
N ILE A 1053 -10.83 -44.62 31.35
CA ILE A 1053 -9.65 -44.91 30.51
C ILE A 1053 -8.83 -46.02 31.16
N ILE A 1054 -8.64 -45.98 32.48
CA ILE A 1054 -7.98 -47.04 33.26
C ILE A 1054 -8.69 -48.38 33.04
N GLU A 1055 -10.01 -48.40 33.18
CA GLU A 1055 -10.81 -49.61 33.01
C GLU A 1055 -10.74 -50.13 31.57
N GLY A 1056 -10.86 -49.26 30.57
CA GLY A 1056 -10.71 -49.63 29.16
C GLY A 1056 -9.31 -50.18 28.83
N MET A 1057 -8.26 -49.59 29.40
CA MET A 1057 -6.88 -50.05 29.25
C MET A 1057 -6.67 -51.43 29.90
N ARG A 1058 -7.22 -51.62 31.10
CA ARG A 1058 -7.19 -52.89 31.83
C ARG A 1058 -7.86 -54.00 31.03
N VAL A 1059 -9.05 -53.76 30.49
CA VAL A 1059 -9.79 -54.73 29.68
C VAL A 1059 -9.04 -55.09 28.39
N LEU A 1060 -8.53 -54.09 27.67
CA LEU A 1060 -7.77 -54.28 26.44
C LEU A 1060 -6.49 -55.10 26.67
N LEU A 1061 -5.63 -54.66 27.60
CA LEU A 1061 -4.34 -55.29 27.84
C LEU A 1061 -4.48 -56.69 28.46
N SER A 1062 -5.47 -56.90 29.33
CA SER A 1062 -5.77 -58.24 29.86
C SER A 1062 -6.25 -59.18 28.75
N GLY A 1063 -6.96 -58.65 27.74
CA GLY A 1063 -7.33 -59.38 26.53
C GLY A 1063 -6.13 -59.88 25.71
N TRP A 1064 -4.97 -59.21 25.81
CA TRP A 1064 -3.71 -59.63 25.19
C TRP A 1064 -2.90 -60.63 26.02
N GLY A 1065 -3.37 -61.00 27.22
CA GLY A 1065 -2.67 -61.90 28.15
C GLY A 1065 -1.70 -61.20 29.11
N CYS A 1066 -1.74 -59.86 29.21
CA CYS A 1066 -0.95 -59.09 30.17
C CYS A 1066 -1.58 -59.10 31.57
N ILE A 1067 -0.76 -58.99 32.62
CA ILE A 1067 -1.22 -58.78 34.00
C ILE A 1067 -1.17 -57.28 34.30
N VAL A 1068 -2.32 -56.64 34.41
CA VAL A 1068 -2.41 -55.16 34.49
C VAL A 1068 -2.59 -54.69 35.93
N THR A 1069 -1.73 -53.79 36.37
CA THR A 1069 -1.84 -53.06 37.64
C THR A 1069 -2.20 -51.60 37.34
N THR A 1070 -3.11 -50.99 38.09
CA THR A 1070 -3.65 -49.65 37.78
C THR A 1070 -3.45 -48.67 38.92
N ALA A 1071 -3.15 -47.41 38.62
CA ALA A 1071 -3.05 -46.32 39.58
C ALA A 1071 -3.71 -45.03 39.05
N GLU A 1072 -4.43 -44.32 39.91
CA GLU A 1072 -5.20 -43.12 39.54
C GLU A 1072 -4.40 -41.81 39.73
N SER A 1073 -3.31 -41.85 40.49
CA SER A 1073 -2.55 -40.65 40.86
C SER A 1073 -1.10 -40.97 41.19
N LEU A 1074 -0.26 -39.94 41.22
CA LEU A 1074 1.13 -40.01 41.65
C LEU A 1074 1.24 -40.56 43.09
N VAL A 1075 0.33 -40.13 43.97
CA VAL A 1075 0.26 -40.60 45.37
C VAL A 1075 -0.15 -42.07 45.44
N ALA A 1076 -1.14 -42.50 44.65
CA ALA A 1076 -1.56 -43.90 44.60
C ALA A 1076 -0.42 -44.82 44.14
N CYS A 1077 0.40 -44.39 43.18
CA CYS A 1077 1.60 -45.11 42.74
C CYS A 1077 2.60 -45.35 43.90
N THR A 1078 2.76 -44.37 44.79
CA THR A 1078 3.68 -44.50 45.94
C THR A 1078 3.13 -45.38 47.07
N GLN A 1079 1.81 -45.47 47.25
CA GLN A 1079 1.18 -46.30 48.28
C GLN A 1079 1.10 -47.79 47.89
N MET A 1080 1.07 -48.11 46.60
CA MET A 1080 1.13 -49.50 46.11
C MET A 1080 2.41 -50.24 46.54
N SER A 1081 3.48 -49.50 46.87
CA SER A 1081 4.78 -50.05 47.24
C SER A 1081 4.82 -50.71 48.62
N ALA A 1082 3.82 -50.54 49.49
CA ALA A 1082 3.80 -51.23 50.79
C ALA A 1082 3.29 -52.68 50.70
N SER A 1083 2.67 -53.08 49.59
CA SER A 1083 2.01 -54.38 49.44
C SER A 1083 2.37 -55.18 48.17
N ALA A 1084 2.98 -54.57 47.16
CA ALA A 1084 3.33 -55.26 45.91
C ALA A 1084 4.71 -55.95 45.99
N GLN A 1085 4.72 -57.29 46.04
CA GLN A 1085 5.93 -58.13 46.02
C GLN A 1085 6.54 -58.35 44.62
N GLU A 1086 5.96 -57.80 43.54
CA GLU A 1086 6.40 -58.08 42.16
C GLU A 1086 6.57 -56.84 41.26
N ARG A 1087 7.65 -56.81 40.47
CA ARG A 1087 8.05 -55.72 39.57
C ARG A 1087 7.21 -55.64 38.27
N PRO A 1088 6.82 -54.44 37.78
CA PRO A 1088 6.21 -54.30 36.45
C PRO A 1088 7.28 -54.37 35.33
N HIS A 1089 6.94 -54.95 34.18
CA HIS A 1089 7.82 -55.04 33.02
C HIS A 1089 7.69 -53.85 32.06
N ALA A 1090 6.56 -53.14 32.10
CA ALA A 1090 6.34 -51.92 31.34
C ALA A 1090 5.42 -50.94 32.10
N ILE A 1091 5.61 -49.64 31.88
CA ILE A 1091 4.77 -48.57 32.43
C ILE A 1091 4.05 -47.85 31.29
N ILE A 1092 2.74 -47.62 31.42
CA ILE A 1092 1.95 -46.77 30.52
C ILE A 1092 1.35 -45.65 31.38
N ALA A 1093 1.73 -44.40 31.15
CA ALA A 1093 1.31 -43.28 31.98
C ALA A 1093 0.70 -42.14 31.16
N ASP A 1094 -0.38 -41.53 31.61
CA ASP A 1094 -0.87 -40.28 31.05
C ASP A 1094 0.01 -39.09 31.45
N TYR A 1095 0.17 -38.13 30.55
CA TYR A 1095 1.01 -36.95 30.81
C TYR A 1095 0.39 -35.98 31.81
N HIS A 1096 -0.94 -35.78 31.78
CA HIS A 1096 -1.63 -34.86 32.69
C HIS A 1096 -2.28 -35.65 33.83
N LEU A 1097 -1.63 -35.70 34.99
CA LEU A 1097 -2.22 -36.23 36.21
C LEU A 1097 -2.63 -35.05 37.11
N ASP A 1098 -3.66 -35.25 37.95
CA ASP A 1098 -4.17 -34.17 38.82
C ASP A 1098 -3.11 -33.68 39.84
N ASP A 1099 -2.16 -34.55 40.19
CA ASP A 1099 -1.13 -34.33 41.20
C ASP A 1099 0.31 -34.30 40.66
N GLY A 1100 0.50 -34.16 39.34
CA GLY A 1100 1.82 -34.02 38.72
C GLY A 1100 1.85 -34.37 37.22
N THR A 1101 3.05 -34.52 36.66
CA THR A 1101 3.20 -34.99 35.27
C THR A 1101 3.44 -36.49 35.19
N GLY A 1102 2.98 -37.14 34.12
CA GLY A 1102 3.27 -38.57 33.87
C GLY A 1102 4.76 -38.89 33.79
N ILE A 1103 5.59 -37.93 33.37
CA ILE A 1103 7.05 -38.08 33.32
C ILE A 1103 7.61 -38.16 34.75
N GLU A 1104 7.13 -37.33 35.68
CA GLU A 1104 7.49 -37.41 37.09
C GLU A 1104 7.03 -38.73 37.73
N ALA A 1105 5.86 -39.24 37.34
CA ALA A 1105 5.37 -40.55 37.79
C ALA A 1105 6.31 -41.68 37.37
N ILE A 1106 6.69 -41.71 36.09
CA ILE A 1106 7.63 -42.69 35.55
C ILE A 1106 9.00 -42.58 36.23
N ALA A 1107 9.51 -41.36 36.41
CA ALA A 1107 10.80 -41.14 37.07
C ALA A 1107 10.80 -41.66 38.52
N ARG A 1108 9.72 -41.42 39.28
CA ARG A 1108 9.58 -41.92 40.65
C ARG A 1108 9.50 -43.44 40.72
N ILE A 1109 8.77 -44.08 39.80
CA ILE A 1109 8.66 -45.54 39.76
C ILE A 1109 10.00 -46.19 39.38
N ARG A 1110 10.72 -45.63 38.40
CA ARG A 1110 12.08 -46.08 38.05
C ARG A 1110 13.05 -45.94 39.22
N ALA A 1111 12.97 -44.85 39.98
CA ALA A 1111 13.76 -44.66 41.18
C ALA A 1111 13.42 -45.68 42.27
N LEU A 1112 12.13 -46.01 42.44
CA LEU A 1112 11.64 -46.94 43.46
C LEU A 1112 12.12 -48.38 43.24
N PHE A 1113 12.14 -48.85 41.99
CA PHE A 1113 12.66 -50.19 41.64
C PHE A 1113 14.17 -50.21 41.34
N SER A 1114 14.85 -49.05 41.36
CA SER A 1114 16.27 -48.90 41.02
C SER A 1114 16.67 -49.48 39.64
N GLU A 1115 15.72 -49.52 38.70
CA GLU A 1115 15.89 -50.06 37.36
C GLU A 1115 15.21 -49.15 36.31
N ASN A 1116 15.77 -49.12 35.10
CA ASN A 1116 15.20 -48.37 33.99
C ASN A 1116 14.08 -49.17 33.30
N ILE A 1117 12.87 -49.14 33.88
CA ILE A 1117 11.70 -49.83 33.33
C ILE A 1117 11.25 -49.14 32.02
N PRO A 1118 11.00 -49.88 30.92
CA PRO A 1118 10.44 -49.33 29.70
C PRO A 1118 9.09 -48.64 29.95
N ALA A 1119 8.96 -47.39 29.47
CA ALA A 1119 7.77 -46.60 29.72
C ALA A 1119 7.21 -45.99 28.42
N LEU A 1120 5.87 -45.88 28.36
CA LEU A 1120 5.11 -45.29 27.28
C LEU A 1120 4.21 -44.19 27.85
N LEU A 1121 4.51 -42.95 27.48
CA LEU A 1121 3.72 -41.78 27.82
C LEU A 1121 2.56 -41.62 26.82
N VAL A 1122 1.34 -41.58 27.34
CA VAL A 1122 0.12 -41.28 26.61
C VAL A 1122 -0.23 -39.80 26.83
N THR A 1123 -0.54 -39.04 25.79
CA THR A 1123 -0.87 -37.61 25.96
C THR A 1123 -1.77 -37.04 24.88
N ALA A 1124 -2.65 -36.10 25.24
CA ALA A 1124 -3.36 -35.25 24.27
C ALA A 1124 -2.49 -34.06 23.78
N ASP A 1125 -1.44 -33.69 24.52
CA ASP A 1125 -0.56 -32.59 24.17
C ASP A 1125 0.50 -33.00 23.13
N ARG A 1126 0.43 -32.36 21.97
CA ARG A 1126 1.35 -32.58 20.84
C ARG A 1126 2.48 -31.56 20.79
N SER A 1127 2.71 -30.83 21.89
CA SER A 1127 3.76 -29.83 21.98
C SER A 1127 5.15 -30.48 21.83
N PRO A 1128 6.09 -29.79 21.17
CA PRO A 1128 7.45 -30.29 21.04
C PRO A 1128 8.22 -30.31 22.36
N GLU A 1129 7.76 -29.58 23.37
CA GLU A 1129 8.33 -29.54 24.72
C GLU A 1129 8.10 -30.86 25.44
N VAL A 1130 6.86 -31.39 25.40
CA VAL A 1130 6.53 -32.71 25.97
C VAL A 1130 7.28 -33.84 25.26
N ARG A 1131 7.36 -33.79 23.92
CA ARG A 1131 8.15 -34.78 23.16
C ARG A 1131 9.63 -34.73 23.51
N GLY A 1132 10.20 -33.53 23.62
CA GLY A 1132 11.61 -33.37 24.01
C GLY A 1132 11.89 -33.76 25.46
N ALA A 1133 10.91 -33.63 26.37
CA ALA A 1133 11.01 -34.15 27.73
C ALA A 1133 10.98 -35.68 27.74
N ALA A 1134 10.03 -36.31 27.05
CA ALA A 1134 9.93 -37.78 26.97
C ALA A 1134 11.17 -38.43 26.31
N GLU A 1135 11.69 -37.83 25.23
CA GLU A 1135 12.92 -38.32 24.56
C GLU A 1135 14.16 -38.22 25.45
N ARG A 1136 14.30 -37.15 26.26
CA ARG A 1136 15.42 -36.99 27.20
C ARG A 1136 15.45 -38.09 28.26
N ASP A 1137 14.28 -38.54 28.69
CA ASP A 1137 14.14 -39.54 29.75
C ASP A 1137 13.96 -40.97 29.19
N GLY A 1138 14.14 -41.18 27.88
CA GLY A 1138 14.02 -42.51 27.26
C GLY A 1138 12.62 -43.12 27.40
N VAL A 1139 11.59 -42.28 27.30
CA VAL A 1139 10.17 -42.67 27.41
C VAL A 1139 9.54 -42.64 26.01
N GLY A 1140 8.88 -43.73 25.61
CA GLY A 1140 8.11 -43.78 24.37
C GLY A 1140 6.90 -42.85 24.42
N LEU A 1141 6.42 -42.34 23.29
CA LEU A 1141 5.31 -41.38 23.25
C LEU A 1141 4.18 -41.87 22.32
N GLN A 1142 2.95 -41.87 22.82
CA GLN A 1142 1.74 -42.13 22.04
C GLN A 1142 0.69 -41.04 22.28
N ASN A 1143 0.08 -40.53 21.21
CA ASN A 1143 -0.95 -39.49 21.34
C ASN A 1143 -2.32 -40.11 21.62
N LYS A 1144 -3.15 -39.44 22.45
CA LYS A 1144 -4.59 -39.72 22.57
C LYS A 1144 -5.29 -39.31 21.25
N PRO A 1145 -6.23 -40.13 20.72
CA PRO A 1145 -6.66 -41.41 21.28
C PRO A 1145 -5.68 -42.56 20.95
N VAL A 1146 -5.50 -43.49 21.89
CA VAL A 1146 -4.44 -44.52 21.95
C VAL A 1146 -4.67 -45.62 20.91
N ARG A 1147 -3.72 -45.84 19.99
CA ARG A 1147 -3.84 -46.85 18.91
C ARG A 1147 -3.47 -48.24 19.45
N PRO A 1148 -4.43 -49.17 19.62
CA PRO A 1148 -4.17 -50.47 20.24
C PRO A 1148 -3.11 -51.28 19.50
N ALA A 1149 -3.16 -51.32 18.16
CA ALA A 1149 -2.16 -52.04 17.35
C ALA A 1149 -0.71 -51.55 17.56
N ALA A 1150 -0.51 -50.23 17.68
CA ALA A 1150 0.82 -49.66 17.91
C ALA A 1150 1.32 -49.94 19.32
N MET A 1151 0.43 -49.89 20.31
CA MET A 1151 0.74 -50.24 21.70
C MET A 1151 1.06 -51.73 21.84
N ARG A 1152 0.29 -52.60 21.18
CA ARG A 1152 0.52 -54.04 21.10
C ARG A 1152 1.86 -54.36 20.47
N ALA A 1153 2.21 -53.72 19.36
CA ALA A 1153 3.51 -53.89 18.71
C ALA A 1153 4.67 -53.50 19.64
N TRP A 1154 4.54 -52.38 20.37
CA TRP A 1154 5.53 -51.94 21.36
C TRP A 1154 5.71 -52.96 22.50
N LEU A 1155 4.61 -53.42 23.09
CA LEU A 1155 4.65 -54.46 24.13
C LEU A 1155 5.20 -55.80 23.61
N THR A 1156 4.89 -56.16 22.36
CA THR A 1156 5.38 -57.40 21.74
C THR A 1156 6.89 -57.33 21.55
N GLN A 1157 7.41 -56.18 21.07
CA GLN A 1157 8.84 -55.94 20.93
C GLN A 1157 9.57 -56.03 22.29
N LEU A 1158 8.98 -55.48 23.34
CA LEU A 1158 9.51 -55.58 24.70
C LEU A 1158 9.54 -57.01 25.22
N SER A 1159 8.46 -57.77 25.01
CA SER A 1159 8.41 -59.18 25.42
C SER A 1159 9.45 -60.04 24.69
N THR A 1160 9.62 -59.83 23.38
CA THR A 1160 10.67 -60.53 22.61
C THR A 1160 12.08 -60.16 23.06
N ALA A 1161 12.31 -58.88 23.41
CA ALA A 1161 13.60 -58.43 23.94
C ALA A 1161 13.88 -58.97 25.35
N ALA A 1162 12.85 -59.07 26.20
CA ALA A 1162 12.97 -59.61 27.55
C ALA A 1162 13.22 -61.12 27.55
N LYS A 1163 12.61 -61.90 26.64
CA LYS A 1163 12.90 -63.33 26.46
C LYS A 1163 14.31 -63.57 25.93
N ALA A 1164 14.76 -62.79 24.95
CA ALA A 1164 16.12 -62.88 24.40
C ALA A 1164 17.24 -62.47 25.37
N ALA A 1165 16.90 -61.80 26.49
CA ALA A 1165 17.84 -61.47 27.56
C ALA A 1165 17.79 -62.45 28.74
N ALA A 1166 16.81 -63.36 28.77
CA ALA A 1166 16.63 -64.38 29.81
C ALA A 1166 17.05 -65.80 29.36
N GLU A 1167 17.15 -66.03 28.05
CA GLU A 1167 17.93 -67.11 27.42
C GLU A 1167 19.41 -66.73 27.34
#